data_AF-A0A2S5KUJ5-F1
#
_entry.id   AF-A0A2S5KUJ5-F1
#
_cell.length_a   1.000
_cell.length_b   1.000
_cell.length_c   1.000
_cell.angle_alpha   90.00
_cell.angle_beta   90.00
_cell.angle_gamma   90.00
#
_symmetry.space_group_name_H-M   'P 1'
#
loop_
_entity.id
_entity.type
_entity.pdbx_description
1 polymer ?
#
loop_
_entity_poly.entity_id
_entity_poly.type
_entity_poly.pdbx_seq_one_letter_code
_entity_poly.pdbx_strand_id
1 'polypeptide(L)'
;MMANVRKTKLGFCISRNAAINHLVALFSSLKEYDQFSCVLLCNNSDFDENRAWYEKNFDCNDLKRYHSGDADLDVYDFIFMTESNCDSYADFPASVTKIGLPHGIDIPLDQTVITYGGGYSFDYVLGAREEQGLDHDRYMDIFPPQVRSHKENTVIKIPFGAVKLDLFLDAVTSTNDDASIIYHISYISIEASWVEGLILPTLKSLLDSFPEYRVVFRPHHSDRQHPIVQQCCEMGKRYSNFLFSDADSYVDDYASARVMVCHRPYSLHLFGLATGRPVLLCHPDGQLVEVVDPMFIPASQSEFIGKLKDVLDREEQRIVGVEKRQELCRQAGIYHPGSSVKYLVKCLESITEQRSQPDWCIFPLDSGRTISLREFMTLQLLSQRPANMSWVAQWQKNVAAPVALLFAADSYARAQGLHLYYFQLALRYFYRLTQLAVLPDPVAQLADYWWHKRGVEVLKRVLQDSVLTATKVSDEVSWLSKHFSGFPTHSGTPSIIGKYPSASGHTLIDLGSGQVSHYCGAVRLYGAGNFADVLLREMLKDNTAMSKLDIAAIYDSDTNKVGGVFHGFRVCAVDDLCLDTMPILIASQAFIPEIYAKLRIKLGEEVRLFAVSNDDVIMNFFSLIEYVEESGSFMNELK
;
A
#
# COMPACT_ATOMS: atom_id res chain seq x y z
N MET A 1 2.38 -50.72 -9.11
CA MET A 1 3.11 -49.66 -8.40
C MET A 1 2.58 -48.33 -8.91
N MET A 2 1.73 -47.65 -8.15
CA MET A 2 1.40 -46.26 -8.47
C MET A 2 2.64 -45.43 -8.19
N ALA A 3 3.17 -44.75 -9.20
CA ALA A 3 4.25 -43.78 -8.99
C ALA A 3 3.75 -42.75 -7.96
N ASN A 4 4.55 -42.52 -6.92
CA ASN A 4 4.24 -41.54 -5.89
C ASN A 4 4.32 -40.16 -6.56
N VAL A 5 3.18 -39.63 -7.02
CA VAL A 5 3.13 -38.31 -7.66
C VAL A 5 3.58 -37.30 -6.61
N ARG A 6 4.69 -36.59 -6.89
CA ARG A 6 5.19 -35.54 -6.00
C ARG A 6 4.09 -34.49 -5.84
N LYS A 7 3.64 -34.28 -4.60
CA LYS A 7 2.74 -33.17 -4.28
C LYS A 7 3.46 -31.84 -4.48
N THR A 8 2.77 -30.86 -5.03
CA THR A 8 3.27 -29.49 -5.12
C THR A 8 3.25 -28.86 -3.73
N LYS A 9 4.38 -28.30 -3.30
CA LYS A 9 4.57 -27.73 -1.96
C LYS A 9 4.25 -26.24 -1.96
N LEU A 10 3.28 -25.86 -1.14
CA LEU A 10 2.78 -24.50 -1.01
C LEU A 10 3.10 -23.95 0.39
N GLY A 11 3.84 -22.85 0.46
CA GLY A 11 4.05 -22.09 1.69
C GLY A 11 3.16 -20.86 1.75
N PHE A 12 2.68 -20.50 2.93
CA PHE A 12 1.84 -19.31 3.15
C PHE A 12 2.47 -18.43 4.22
N CYS A 13 3.11 -17.34 3.80
CA CYS A 13 3.82 -16.43 4.68
C CYS A 13 2.84 -15.57 5.48
N ILE A 14 2.64 -15.92 6.74
CA ILE A 14 1.76 -15.21 7.66
C ILE A 14 2.53 -14.27 8.58
N SER A 15 1.95 -13.10 8.80
CA SER A 15 2.34 -12.15 9.86
C SER A 15 1.09 -11.64 10.56
N ARG A 16 1.21 -11.24 11.83
CA ARG A 16 0.06 -10.75 12.61
C ARG A 16 -0.40 -9.38 12.11
N ASN A 17 -1.29 -9.37 11.13
CA ASN A 17 -1.88 -8.17 10.56
C ASN A 17 -3.36 -8.41 10.15
N ALA A 18 -4.08 -7.37 9.73
CA ALA A 18 -5.49 -7.49 9.36
C ALA A 18 -5.74 -8.29 8.06
N ALA A 19 -4.76 -8.35 7.15
CA ALA A 19 -4.85 -9.07 5.87
C ALA A 19 -4.66 -10.58 6.02
N ILE A 20 -4.13 -11.06 7.15
CA ILE A 20 -3.82 -12.48 7.36
C ILE A 20 -5.03 -13.40 7.13
N ASN A 21 -6.24 -12.92 7.46
CA ASN A 21 -7.46 -13.70 7.32
C ASN A 21 -7.71 -14.17 5.87
N HIS A 22 -7.28 -13.37 4.88
CA HIS A 22 -7.43 -13.74 3.47
C HIS A 22 -6.46 -14.87 3.09
N LEU A 23 -5.23 -14.79 3.59
CA LEU A 23 -4.21 -15.80 3.33
C LEU A 23 -4.53 -17.12 4.02
N VAL A 24 -5.04 -17.07 5.26
CA VAL A 24 -5.49 -18.25 6.01
C VAL A 24 -6.70 -18.89 5.32
N ALA A 25 -7.65 -18.09 4.82
CA ALA A 25 -8.77 -18.61 4.02
C ALA A 25 -8.29 -19.35 2.76
N LEU A 26 -7.29 -18.79 2.06
CA LEU A 26 -6.68 -19.43 0.90
C LEU A 26 -5.95 -20.73 1.27
N PHE A 27 -5.17 -20.72 2.35
CA PHE A 27 -4.49 -21.89 2.89
C PHE A 27 -5.48 -23.03 3.16
N SER A 28 -6.54 -22.75 3.92
CA SER A 28 -7.56 -23.75 4.26
C SER A 28 -8.22 -24.33 3.01
N SER A 29 -8.56 -23.47 2.04
CA SER A 29 -9.21 -23.90 0.80
C SER A 29 -8.30 -24.76 -0.09
N LEU A 30 -7.00 -24.43 -0.19
CA LEU A 30 -6.05 -25.20 -0.99
C LEU A 30 -5.62 -26.51 -0.31
N LYS A 31 -5.67 -26.58 1.03
CA LYS A 31 -5.38 -27.79 1.81
C LYS A 31 -6.37 -28.93 1.53
N GLU A 32 -7.56 -28.63 1.00
CA GLU A 32 -8.56 -29.63 0.60
C GLU A 32 -8.20 -30.42 -0.67
N TYR A 33 -7.21 -29.96 -1.44
CA TYR A 33 -6.80 -30.59 -2.70
C TYR A 33 -5.61 -31.55 -2.47
N ASP A 34 -5.82 -32.83 -2.75
CA ASP A 34 -4.83 -33.89 -2.49
C ASP A 34 -3.47 -33.71 -3.17
N GLN A 35 -3.44 -32.98 -4.30
CA GLN A 35 -2.23 -32.69 -5.06
C GLN A 35 -1.29 -31.67 -4.39
N PHE A 36 -1.76 -30.96 -3.34
CA PHE A 36 -0.99 -29.95 -2.64
C PHE A 36 -0.52 -30.41 -1.26
N SER A 37 0.63 -29.88 -0.85
CA SER A 37 1.16 -29.96 0.50
C SER A 37 1.31 -28.54 1.03
N CYS A 38 0.38 -28.09 1.86
CA CYS A 38 0.32 -26.71 2.35
C CYS A 38 0.97 -26.56 3.73
N VAL A 39 1.72 -25.49 3.94
CA VAL A 39 2.33 -25.14 5.24
C VAL A 39 2.21 -23.64 5.48
N LEU A 40 1.83 -23.24 6.70
CA LEU A 40 1.90 -21.85 7.16
C LEU A 40 3.34 -21.53 7.58
N LEU A 41 3.86 -20.40 7.13
CA LEU A 41 5.22 -19.95 7.39
C LEU A 41 5.20 -18.66 8.21
N CYS A 42 5.93 -18.63 9.33
CA CYS A 42 6.06 -17.45 10.16
C CYS A 42 7.54 -17.18 10.46
N ASN A 43 7.95 -15.91 10.35
CA ASN A 43 9.30 -15.51 10.74
C ASN A 43 9.45 -15.66 12.27
N ASN A 44 10.59 -16.20 12.72
CA ASN A 44 10.84 -16.42 14.15
C ASN A 44 10.71 -15.16 15.01
N SER A 45 11.15 -13.99 14.52
CA SER A 45 11.03 -12.75 15.30
C SER A 45 9.56 -12.36 15.49
N ASP A 46 8.76 -12.41 14.42
CA ASP A 46 7.32 -12.11 14.51
C ASP A 46 6.59 -13.13 15.39
N PHE A 47 6.97 -14.40 15.31
CA PHE A 47 6.43 -15.44 16.18
C PHE A 47 6.74 -15.15 17.65
N ASP A 48 7.99 -14.81 17.99
CA ASP A 48 8.38 -14.56 19.38
C ASP A 48 7.71 -13.31 19.96
N GLU A 49 7.58 -12.24 19.16
CA GLU A 49 6.84 -11.03 19.52
C GLU A 49 5.34 -11.29 19.74
N ASN A 50 4.76 -12.22 18.97
CA ASN A 50 3.31 -12.47 18.93
C ASN A 50 2.90 -13.89 19.35
N ARG A 51 3.75 -14.58 20.13
CA ARG A 51 3.66 -16.02 20.43
C ARG A 51 2.27 -16.47 20.88
N ALA A 52 1.72 -15.79 21.89
CA ALA A 52 0.42 -16.14 22.47
C ALA A 52 -0.73 -16.07 21.44
N TRP A 53 -0.60 -15.21 20.44
CA TRP A 53 -1.58 -15.11 19.37
C TRP A 53 -1.42 -16.26 18.36
N TYR A 54 -0.20 -16.60 17.95
CA TYR A 54 0.03 -17.73 17.04
C TYR A 54 -0.39 -19.06 17.65
N GLU A 55 0.02 -19.34 18.90
CA GLU A 55 -0.30 -20.58 19.61
C GLU A 55 -1.81 -20.74 19.85
N LYS A 56 -2.57 -19.62 19.91
CA LYS A 56 -4.03 -19.64 20.04
C LYS A 56 -4.75 -19.95 18.72
N ASN A 57 -4.22 -19.47 17.59
CA ASN A 57 -4.96 -19.44 16.32
C ASN A 57 -4.56 -20.53 15.32
N PHE A 58 -3.42 -21.19 15.50
CA PHE A 58 -2.91 -22.16 14.52
C PHE A 58 -2.45 -23.47 15.16
N ASP A 59 -2.64 -24.58 14.45
CA ASP A 59 -2.06 -25.87 14.83
C ASP A 59 -0.55 -25.85 14.59
N CYS A 60 0.21 -26.31 15.59
CA CYS A 60 1.66 -26.48 15.51
C CYS A 60 2.13 -27.38 14.36
N ASN A 61 1.28 -28.29 13.87
CA ASN A 61 1.61 -29.15 12.73
C ASN A 61 1.53 -28.42 11.39
N ASP A 62 0.71 -27.37 11.30
CA ASP A 62 0.54 -26.57 10.10
C ASP A 62 1.52 -25.39 10.05
N LEU A 63 2.07 -24.99 11.20
CA LEU A 63 2.93 -23.81 11.33
C LEU A 63 4.42 -24.17 11.39
N LYS A 64 5.17 -23.82 10.34
CA LYS A 64 6.63 -23.86 10.32
C LYS A 64 7.21 -22.47 10.58
N ARG A 65 8.12 -22.38 11.53
CA ARG A 65 8.90 -21.16 11.78
C ARG A 65 10.18 -21.15 10.94
N TYR A 66 10.62 -19.97 10.51
CA TYR A 66 11.85 -19.80 9.74
C TYR A 66 12.65 -18.58 10.18
N HIS A 67 13.95 -18.59 9.90
CA HIS A 67 14.82 -17.43 9.91
C HIS A 67 15.11 -16.94 8.49
N SER A 68 15.37 -15.65 8.34
CA SER A 68 15.88 -15.06 7.11
C SER A 68 17.15 -15.81 6.67
N GLY A 69 17.17 -16.30 5.43
CA GLY A 69 18.30 -17.05 4.87
C GLY A 69 18.28 -18.55 5.14
N ASP A 70 17.22 -19.10 5.73
CA ASP A 70 17.07 -20.55 5.88
C ASP A 70 17.01 -21.25 4.51
N ALA A 71 17.97 -22.14 4.24
CA ALA A 71 18.00 -22.99 3.04
C ALA A 71 16.75 -23.87 2.88
N ASP A 72 16.04 -24.10 3.99
CA ASP A 72 14.79 -24.83 4.08
C ASP A 72 13.60 -24.14 3.37
N LEU A 73 13.76 -22.90 2.91
CA LEU A 73 12.75 -22.19 2.12
C LEU A 73 12.76 -22.57 0.63
N ASP A 74 13.87 -23.08 0.10
CA ASP A 74 13.99 -23.55 -1.29
C ASP A 74 13.12 -24.79 -1.59
N VAL A 75 12.57 -25.43 -0.55
CA VAL A 75 11.80 -26.67 -0.69
C VAL A 75 10.40 -26.44 -1.29
N TYR A 76 9.91 -25.20 -1.29
CA TYR A 76 8.56 -24.86 -1.74
C TYR A 76 8.56 -24.54 -3.24
N ASP A 77 7.50 -24.98 -3.93
CA ASP A 77 7.30 -24.65 -5.34
C ASP A 77 6.68 -23.24 -5.46
N PHE A 78 5.82 -22.89 -4.51
CA PHE A 78 5.12 -21.61 -4.42
C PHE A 78 5.09 -21.07 -2.99
N ILE A 79 5.26 -19.75 -2.85
CA ILE A 79 5.00 -19.02 -1.60
C ILE A 79 3.91 -17.99 -1.84
N PHE A 80 2.81 -18.10 -1.11
CA PHE A 80 1.78 -17.09 -1.03
C PHE A 80 2.08 -16.10 0.08
N MET A 81 1.89 -14.83 -0.21
CA MET A 81 2.18 -13.73 0.72
C MET A 81 1.17 -12.61 0.50
N THR A 82 0.79 -11.93 1.57
CA THR A 82 0.02 -10.69 1.44
C THR A 82 0.94 -9.57 0.95
N GLU A 83 0.38 -8.52 0.39
CA GLU A 83 1.13 -7.30 0.18
C GLU A 83 1.48 -6.62 1.51
N SER A 84 2.58 -5.86 1.55
CA SER A 84 3.07 -5.24 2.80
C SER A 84 3.60 -3.85 2.54
N ASN A 85 3.25 -2.95 3.44
CA ASN A 85 3.77 -1.58 3.48
C ASN A 85 4.95 -1.43 4.43
N CYS A 86 5.44 -2.51 5.04
CA CYS A 86 6.44 -2.42 6.10
C CYS A 86 7.58 -3.41 5.99
N ASP A 87 7.46 -4.50 5.23
CA ASP A 87 8.51 -5.51 5.09
C ASP A 87 8.52 -5.99 3.64
N SER A 88 9.70 -6.15 3.05
CA SER A 88 9.84 -6.86 1.78
C SER A 88 10.11 -8.34 2.04
N TYR A 89 9.76 -9.18 1.06
CA TYR A 89 9.82 -10.63 1.17
C TYR A 89 11.15 -11.18 0.63
N ALA A 90 12.25 -10.45 0.83
CA ALA A 90 13.56 -10.82 0.28
C ALA A 90 14.16 -12.07 0.95
N ASP A 91 13.59 -12.50 2.09
CA ASP A 91 13.95 -13.76 2.77
C ASP A 91 13.74 -15.00 1.88
N PHE A 92 12.82 -14.92 0.90
CA PHE A 92 12.51 -16.05 0.04
C PHE A 92 13.46 -16.13 -1.17
N PRO A 93 14.05 -17.31 -1.44
CA PRO A 93 14.97 -17.50 -2.55
C PRO A 93 14.36 -17.17 -3.93
N ALA A 94 15.19 -16.72 -4.89
CA ALA A 94 14.76 -16.41 -6.26
C ALA A 94 14.29 -17.64 -7.05
N SER A 95 14.70 -18.84 -6.64
CA SER A 95 14.27 -20.14 -7.19
C SER A 95 12.77 -20.40 -7.01
N VAL A 96 12.18 -19.84 -5.95
CA VAL A 96 10.80 -20.08 -5.52
C VAL A 96 9.86 -19.04 -6.12
N THR A 97 8.72 -19.52 -6.64
CA THR A 97 7.68 -18.67 -7.22
C THR A 97 6.88 -17.97 -6.13
N LYS A 98 6.84 -16.64 -6.16
CA LYS A 98 6.20 -15.80 -5.15
C LYS A 98 4.89 -15.26 -5.70
N ILE A 99 3.79 -15.52 -5.00
CA ILE A 99 2.43 -15.14 -5.39
C ILE A 99 1.87 -14.16 -4.37
N GLY A 100 1.66 -12.91 -4.79
CA GLY A 100 1.04 -11.87 -4.00
C GLY A 100 -0.48 -11.99 -3.95
N LEU A 101 -1.05 -11.91 -2.75
CA LEU A 101 -2.47 -11.82 -2.49
C LEU A 101 -2.82 -10.41 -1.96
N PRO A 102 -3.54 -9.59 -2.75
CA PRO A 102 -4.02 -8.30 -2.29
C PRO A 102 -4.91 -8.42 -1.05
N HIS A 103 -4.84 -7.42 -0.16
CA HIS A 103 -5.60 -7.41 1.09
C HIS A 103 -7.08 -7.05 0.91
N GLY A 104 -7.51 -6.63 -0.28
CA GLY A 104 -8.89 -6.25 -0.60
C GLY A 104 -9.19 -6.34 -2.09
N ILE A 105 -10.47 -6.40 -2.46
CA ILE A 105 -10.90 -6.44 -3.86
C ILE A 105 -10.93 -5.06 -4.53
N ASP A 106 -10.95 -4.02 -3.69
CA ASP A 106 -10.93 -2.62 -4.04
C ASP A 106 -9.51 -2.13 -4.34
N ILE A 107 -8.49 -2.90 -3.97
CA ILE A 107 -7.08 -2.59 -4.17
C ILE A 107 -6.71 -2.73 -5.65
N PRO A 108 -6.36 -1.63 -6.34
CA PRO A 108 -5.88 -1.67 -7.72
C PRO A 108 -4.52 -2.36 -7.83
N LEU A 109 -4.22 -2.95 -8.98
CA LEU A 109 -2.93 -3.62 -9.21
C LEU A 109 -1.74 -2.69 -8.95
N ASP A 110 -1.84 -1.42 -9.37
CA ASP A 110 -0.79 -0.41 -9.16
C ASP A 110 -0.45 -0.22 -7.67
N GLN A 111 -1.44 -0.32 -6.78
CA GLN A 111 -1.16 -0.22 -5.34
C GLN A 111 -0.37 -1.44 -4.87
N THR A 112 -0.75 -2.65 -5.28
CA THR A 112 -0.03 -3.87 -4.93
C THR A 112 1.40 -3.87 -5.46
N VAL A 113 1.58 -3.53 -6.73
CA VAL A 113 2.89 -3.61 -7.40
C VAL A 113 3.80 -2.46 -6.96
N ILE A 114 3.31 -1.22 -6.93
CA ILE A 114 4.15 -0.03 -6.66
C ILE A 114 4.19 0.28 -5.15
N THR A 115 3.03 0.50 -4.53
CA THR A 115 2.95 1.01 -3.15
C THR A 115 3.32 -0.06 -2.12
N TYR A 116 2.72 -1.25 -2.22
CA TYR A 116 2.88 -2.35 -1.27
C TYR A 116 4.04 -3.31 -1.63
N GLY A 117 4.95 -2.86 -2.51
CA GLY A 117 6.22 -3.53 -2.77
C GLY A 117 6.15 -4.82 -3.60
N GLY A 118 5.00 -5.14 -4.21
CA GLY A 118 4.83 -6.33 -5.04
C GLY A 118 5.80 -6.37 -6.23
N GLY A 119 6.11 -5.23 -6.83
CA GLY A 119 7.07 -5.11 -7.93
C GLY A 119 8.52 -5.45 -7.55
N TYR A 120 8.84 -5.61 -6.26
CA TYR A 120 10.15 -6.09 -5.81
C TYR A 120 10.19 -7.59 -5.52
N SER A 121 9.03 -8.23 -5.35
CA SER A 121 8.98 -9.59 -4.79
C SER A 121 8.04 -10.57 -5.50
N PHE A 122 6.98 -10.12 -6.15
CA PHE A 122 5.93 -11.02 -6.64
C PHE A 122 6.12 -11.36 -8.11
N ASP A 123 6.32 -12.63 -8.41
CA ASP A 123 6.30 -13.14 -9.79
C ASP A 123 4.86 -13.09 -10.34
N TYR A 124 3.89 -13.43 -9.48
CA TYR A 124 2.47 -13.39 -9.80
C TYR A 124 1.68 -12.59 -8.77
N VAL A 125 0.62 -11.90 -9.21
CA VAL A 125 -0.35 -11.22 -8.34
C VAL A 125 -1.74 -11.75 -8.62
N LEU A 126 -2.45 -12.14 -7.55
CA LEU A 126 -3.83 -12.58 -7.64
C LEU A 126 -4.76 -11.36 -7.79
N GLY A 127 -5.14 -11.06 -9.02
CA GLY A 127 -6.04 -9.94 -9.33
C GLY A 127 -7.48 -10.26 -8.98
N ALA A 128 -8.11 -9.41 -8.17
CA ALA A 128 -9.50 -9.61 -7.79
C ALA A 128 -10.51 -9.25 -8.89
N ARG A 129 -10.18 -8.23 -9.69
CA ARG A 129 -11.10 -7.65 -10.68
C ARG A 129 -10.42 -7.17 -11.94
N GLU A 130 -11.21 -7.01 -12.98
CA GLU A 130 -10.82 -6.36 -14.21
C GLU A 130 -10.57 -4.87 -14.01
N GLU A 131 -9.46 -4.39 -14.57
CA GLU A 131 -9.06 -3.00 -14.55
C GLU A 131 -8.92 -2.54 -16.00
N GLN A 132 -9.75 -1.57 -16.39
CA GLN A 132 -9.78 -1.08 -17.77
C GLN A 132 -8.57 -0.18 -18.04
N GLY A 133 -7.94 -0.35 -19.21
CA GLY A 133 -6.88 0.54 -19.69
C GLY A 133 -5.53 0.40 -18.98
N LEU A 134 -5.22 -0.78 -18.43
CA LEU A 134 -3.88 -1.03 -17.89
C LEU A 134 -2.85 -1.02 -19.03
N ASP A 135 -1.86 -0.14 -18.90
CA ASP A 135 -0.71 -0.02 -19.81
C ASP A 135 0.24 -1.21 -19.57
N HIS A 136 0.55 -1.99 -20.61
CA HIS A 136 1.43 -3.16 -20.48
C HIS A 136 2.86 -2.76 -20.11
N ASP A 137 3.29 -1.56 -20.48
CA ASP A 137 4.64 -1.06 -20.20
C ASP A 137 4.70 -0.28 -18.87
N ARG A 138 3.61 -0.30 -18.09
CA ARG A 138 3.43 0.50 -16.87
C ARG A 138 4.56 0.37 -15.85
N TYR A 139 5.14 -0.83 -15.75
CA TYR A 139 6.13 -1.19 -14.72
C TYR A 139 7.58 -1.28 -15.22
N MET A 140 7.81 -1.02 -16.51
CA MET A 140 9.15 -1.08 -17.10
C MET A 140 10.10 -0.08 -16.44
N ASP A 141 11.30 -0.56 -16.08
CA ASP A 141 12.42 0.18 -15.50
C ASP A 141 12.12 0.92 -14.19
N ILE A 142 10.99 0.62 -13.53
CA ILE A 142 10.64 1.17 -12.20
C ILE A 142 11.33 0.37 -11.08
N PHE A 143 11.55 -0.93 -11.29
CA PHE A 143 12.05 -1.87 -10.30
C PHE A 143 13.40 -2.46 -10.74
N PRO A 144 14.54 -1.92 -10.29
CA PRO A 144 15.86 -2.37 -10.75
C PRO A 144 16.14 -3.84 -10.40
N PRO A 145 16.80 -4.61 -11.28
CA PRO A 145 17.21 -5.99 -10.99
C PRO A 145 17.95 -6.17 -9.66
N GLN A 146 18.75 -5.18 -9.25
CA GLN A 146 19.61 -5.21 -8.06
C GLN A 146 18.80 -5.23 -6.74
N VAL A 147 17.56 -4.77 -6.75
CA VAL A 147 16.68 -4.71 -5.56
C VAL A 147 15.48 -5.66 -5.67
N ARG A 148 15.40 -6.46 -6.74
CA ARG A 148 14.33 -7.43 -6.97
C ARG A 148 14.67 -8.81 -6.39
N SER A 149 13.63 -9.56 -6.04
CA SER A 149 13.70 -10.97 -5.64
C SER A 149 12.86 -11.88 -6.54
N HIS A 150 12.53 -11.39 -7.74
CA HIS A 150 11.79 -12.11 -8.77
C HIS A 150 12.61 -13.24 -9.36
N LYS A 151 11.90 -14.24 -9.86
CA LYS A 151 12.41 -15.33 -10.68
C LYS A 151 12.59 -14.90 -12.14
N GLU A 152 11.67 -14.09 -12.64
CA GLU A 152 11.64 -13.61 -14.03
C GLU A 152 11.55 -12.07 -14.07
N ASN A 153 11.83 -11.47 -15.23
CA ASN A 153 11.76 -10.01 -15.42
C ASN A 153 10.33 -9.53 -15.75
N THR A 154 9.33 -10.09 -15.08
CA THR A 154 7.91 -9.81 -15.30
C THR A 154 7.12 -9.92 -14.01
N VAL A 155 6.08 -9.09 -13.87
CA VAL A 155 4.98 -9.35 -12.94
C VAL A 155 3.78 -9.85 -13.74
N ILE A 156 3.14 -10.93 -13.31
CA ILE A 156 1.98 -11.49 -14.00
C ILE A 156 0.73 -11.37 -13.12
N LYS A 157 -0.32 -10.69 -13.61
CA LYS A 157 -1.64 -10.67 -12.96
C LYS A 157 -2.44 -11.89 -13.41
N ILE A 158 -2.82 -12.73 -12.45
CA ILE A 158 -3.75 -13.84 -12.62
C ILE A 158 -5.16 -13.31 -12.33
N PRO A 159 -6.16 -13.49 -13.20
CA PRO A 159 -7.54 -13.07 -12.95
C PRO A 159 -8.16 -14.03 -11.92
N PHE A 160 -7.89 -13.85 -10.64
CA PHE A 160 -8.19 -14.81 -9.59
C PHE A 160 -9.62 -14.67 -9.07
N GLY A 161 -10.02 -13.45 -8.70
CA GLY A 161 -11.20 -13.21 -7.86
C GLY A 161 -10.81 -12.98 -6.40
N ALA A 162 -11.63 -13.43 -5.46
CA ALA A 162 -11.38 -13.21 -4.04
C ALA A 162 -11.89 -14.37 -3.17
N VAL A 163 -10.96 -15.07 -2.51
CA VAL A 163 -11.29 -16.19 -1.62
C VAL A 163 -12.27 -15.81 -0.51
N LYS A 164 -12.14 -14.60 0.06
CA LYS A 164 -13.06 -14.13 1.10
C LYS A 164 -14.47 -13.87 0.55
N LEU A 165 -14.57 -13.42 -0.70
CA LEU A 165 -15.86 -13.25 -1.35
C LEU A 165 -16.51 -14.62 -1.62
N ASP A 166 -15.73 -15.62 -2.06
CA ASP A 166 -16.22 -16.98 -2.25
C ASP A 166 -16.80 -17.54 -0.94
N LEU A 167 -16.03 -17.48 0.16
CA LEU A 167 -16.49 -17.90 1.48
C LEU A 167 -17.76 -17.17 1.92
N PHE A 168 -17.86 -15.87 1.61
CA PHE A 168 -19.02 -15.08 1.98
C PHE A 168 -20.25 -15.42 1.13
N LEU A 169 -20.08 -15.66 -0.17
CA LEU A 169 -21.15 -16.16 -1.04
C LEU A 169 -21.68 -17.49 -0.53
N ASP A 170 -20.80 -18.41 -0.11
CA ASP A 170 -21.14 -19.73 0.43
C ASP A 170 -21.85 -19.62 1.79
N ALA A 171 -21.35 -18.76 2.68
CA ALA A 171 -21.96 -18.52 3.99
C ALA A 171 -23.40 -17.97 3.87
N VAL A 172 -23.61 -16.99 2.98
CA VAL A 172 -24.95 -16.48 2.68
C VAL A 172 -25.84 -17.56 2.08
N THR A 173 -25.31 -18.40 1.18
CA THR A 173 -26.08 -19.50 0.56
C THR A 173 -26.50 -20.57 1.56
N SER A 174 -25.68 -20.80 2.58
CA SER A 174 -25.91 -21.80 3.62
C SER A 174 -26.80 -21.29 4.77
N THR A 175 -27.06 -19.98 4.83
CA THR A 175 -27.85 -19.36 5.90
C THR A 175 -29.33 -19.40 5.54
N ASN A 176 -30.14 -19.98 6.42
CA ASN A 176 -31.61 -20.06 6.27
C ASN A 176 -32.36 -19.03 7.15
N ASP A 177 -31.65 -18.21 7.92
CA ASP A 177 -32.21 -17.30 8.92
C ASP A 177 -31.86 -15.84 8.62
N ASP A 178 -32.88 -15.02 8.31
CA ASP A 178 -32.77 -13.64 7.85
C ASP A 178 -33.39 -12.67 8.86
N ALA A 179 -32.59 -12.22 9.85
CA ALA A 179 -33.14 -11.38 10.92
C ALA A 179 -32.14 -10.38 11.54
N SER A 180 -31.01 -10.05 10.89
CA SER A 180 -30.07 -9.07 11.45
C SER A 180 -29.94 -7.76 10.66
N ILE A 181 -29.70 -6.69 11.41
CA ILE A 181 -29.23 -5.39 10.91
C ILE A 181 -27.77 -5.26 11.36
N ILE A 182 -26.86 -5.12 10.42
CA ILE A 182 -25.45 -4.87 10.75
C ILE A 182 -25.25 -3.39 10.94
N TYR A 183 -24.67 -2.99 12.07
CA TYR A 183 -24.13 -1.66 12.24
C TYR A 183 -22.60 -1.71 12.23
N HIS A 184 -22.02 -1.39 11.08
CA HIS A 184 -20.59 -1.46 10.81
C HIS A 184 -19.93 -0.08 10.96
N ILE A 185 -18.85 -0.02 11.75
CA ILE A 185 -18.02 1.17 11.90
C ILE A 185 -16.61 0.86 11.39
N SER A 186 -16.05 1.70 10.51
CA SER A 186 -14.64 1.58 10.12
C SER A 186 -13.72 1.83 11.31
N TYR A 187 -12.41 1.83 11.06
CA TYR A 187 -11.47 2.42 12.00
C TYR A 187 -11.81 3.90 12.24
N ILE A 188 -12.14 4.28 13.48
CA ILE A 188 -12.68 5.61 13.83
C ILE A 188 -11.73 6.72 13.37
N SER A 189 -10.41 6.50 13.42
CA SER A 189 -9.42 7.50 13.00
C SER A 189 -9.44 7.85 11.50
N ILE A 190 -10.04 7.01 10.65
CA ILE A 190 -10.20 7.28 9.21
C ILE A 190 -11.61 7.73 8.83
N GLU A 191 -12.52 7.79 9.80
CA GLU A 191 -13.87 8.31 9.61
C GLU A 191 -13.89 9.83 9.55
N ALA A 192 -14.97 10.40 9.01
CA ALA A 192 -15.16 11.85 9.08
C ALA A 192 -15.35 12.29 10.54
N SER A 193 -14.92 13.51 10.86
CA SER A 193 -14.91 14.01 12.25
C SER A 193 -16.28 14.04 12.95
N TRP A 194 -17.37 14.08 12.18
CA TRP A 194 -18.74 14.05 12.70
C TRP A 194 -19.23 12.64 13.05
N VAL A 195 -18.57 11.58 12.56
CA VAL A 195 -19.05 10.20 12.70
C VAL A 195 -19.11 9.79 14.16
N GLU A 196 -18.09 10.11 14.95
CA GLU A 196 -18.02 9.73 16.37
C GLU A 196 -19.26 10.19 17.15
N GLY A 197 -19.74 11.42 16.87
CA GLY A 197 -20.94 11.98 17.49
C GLY A 197 -22.26 11.30 17.07
N LEU A 198 -22.26 10.56 15.96
CA LEU A 198 -23.42 9.82 15.46
C LEU A 198 -23.45 8.34 15.86
N ILE A 199 -22.34 7.77 16.36
CA ILE A 199 -22.26 6.34 16.62
C ILE A 199 -23.33 5.89 17.64
N LEU A 200 -23.31 6.50 18.82
CA LEU A 200 -24.22 6.16 19.90
C LEU A 200 -25.70 6.47 19.55
N PRO A 201 -26.06 7.66 19.02
CA PRO A 201 -27.43 7.96 18.61
C PRO A 201 -27.97 7.00 17.54
N THR A 202 -27.15 6.61 16.57
CA THR A 202 -27.57 5.69 15.51
C THR A 202 -27.83 4.30 16.06
N LEU A 203 -26.91 3.74 16.86
CA LEU A 203 -27.11 2.43 17.51
C LEU A 203 -28.38 2.43 18.38
N LYS A 204 -28.59 3.48 19.17
CA LYS A 204 -29.78 3.59 20.00
C LYS A 204 -31.06 3.58 19.16
N SER A 205 -31.09 4.37 18.09
CA SER A 205 -32.25 4.47 17.21
C SER A 205 -32.56 3.14 16.51
N LEU A 206 -31.53 2.38 16.12
CA LEU A 206 -31.67 1.03 15.58
C LEU A 206 -32.30 0.08 16.60
N LEU A 207 -31.76 0.04 17.82
CA LEU A 207 -32.23 -0.86 18.87
C LEU A 207 -33.67 -0.55 19.31
N ASP A 208 -34.03 0.73 19.41
CA ASP A 208 -35.37 1.17 19.80
C ASP A 208 -36.42 0.89 18.71
N SER A 209 -36.07 1.10 17.44
CA SER A 209 -37.04 1.09 16.33
C SER A 209 -37.26 -0.29 15.72
N PHE A 210 -36.34 -1.22 15.92
CA PHE A 210 -36.33 -2.55 15.29
C PHE A 210 -36.15 -3.67 16.33
N PRO A 211 -37.03 -3.79 17.34
CA PRO A 211 -36.92 -4.81 18.39
C PRO A 211 -37.02 -6.26 17.88
N GLU A 212 -37.60 -6.46 16.70
CA GLU A 212 -37.76 -7.75 16.03
C GLU A 212 -36.51 -8.22 15.27
N TYR A 213 -35.56 -7.31 15.03
CA TYR A 213 -34.29 -7.62 14.35
C TYR A 213 -33.14 -7.63 15.36
N ARG A 214 -32.23 -8.58 15.21
CA ARG A 214 -30.94 -8.57 15.92
C ARG A 214 -30.06 -7.47 15.33
N VAL A 215 -29.68 -6.48 16.15
CA VAL A 215 -28.74 -5.44 15.74
C VAL A 215 -27.33 -5.86 16.13
N VAL A 216 -26.50 -6.13 15.12
CA VAL A 216 -25.10 -6.51 15.30
C VAL A 216 -24.23 -5.26 15.22
N PHE A 217 -23.75 -4.79 16.35
CA PHE A 217 -22.80 -3.69 16.43
C PHE A 217 -21.38 -4.21 16.25
N ARG A 218 -20.73 -3.77 15.18
CA ARG A 218 -19.42 -4.27 14.76
C ARG A 218 -18.45 -3.12 14.49
N PRO A 219 -17.78 -2.59 15.54
CA PRO A 219 -16.70 -1.63 15.36
C PRO A 219 -15.42 -2.31 14.86
N HIS A 220 -14.50 -1.52 14.32
CA HIS A 220 -13.17 -1.99 13.98
C HIS A 220 -12.46 -2.60 15.19
N HIS A 221 -11.68 -3.66 14.99
CA HIS A 221 -11.07 -4.43 16.09
C HIS A 221 -10.14 -3.58 16.97
N SER A 222 -9.45 -2.60 16.38
CA SER A 222 -8.57 -1.66 17.10
C SER A 222 -9.34 -0.66 17.97
N ASP A 223 -10.62 -0.41 17.70
CA ASP A 223 -11.43 0.58 18.42
C ASP A 223 -12.29 -0.03 19.52
N ARG A 224 -12.15 -1.33 19.79
CA ARG A 224 -12.97 -2.00 20.81
C ARG A 224 -12.87 -1.34 22.18
N GLN A 225 -11.74 -0.70 22.50
CA GLN A 225 -11.53 0.02 23.76
C GLN A 225 -11.84 1.52 23.68
N HIS A 226 -12.26 2.04 22.51
CA HIS A 226 -12.58 3.45 22.33
C HIS A 226 -13.74 3.86 23.25
N PRO A 227 -13.70 5.04 23.90
CA PRO A 227 -14.75 5.49 24.83
C PRO A 227 -16.16 5.41 24.25
N ILE A 228 -16.36 5.85 23.00
CA ILE A 228 -17.67 5.79 22.34
C ILE A 228 -18.17 4.34 22.15
N VAL A 229 -17.28 3.39 21.86
CA VAL A 229 -17.61 1.97 21.66
C VAL A 229 -17.99 1.35 22.99
N GLN A 230 -17.26 1.65 24.07
CA GLN A 230 -17.59 1.19 25.41
C GLN A 230 -18.96 1.72 25.88
N GLN A 231 -19.24 3.01 25.63
CA GLN A 231 -20.56 3.60 25.91
C GLN A 231 -21.69 2.89 25.13
N CYS A 232 -21.46 2.59 23.84
CA CYS A 232 -22.40 1.81 23.02
C CYS A 232 -22.64 0.41 23.59
N CYS A 233 -21.60 -0.29 24.02
CA CYS A 233 -21.71 -1.61 24.63
C CYS A 233 -22.47 -1.57 25.96
N GLU A 234 -22.23 -0.58 26.82
CA GLU A 234 -22.95 -0.42 28.08
C GLU A 234 -24.43 -0.12 27.88
N MET A 235 -24.76 0.74 26.91
CA MET A 235 -26.14 1.01 26.53
C MET A 235 -26.80 -0.24 25.92
N GLY A 236 -26.14 -0.87 24.95
CA GLY A 236 -26.64 -2.00 24.19
C GLY A 236 -26.99 -3.22 25.04
N LYS A 237 -26.26 -3.47 26.14
CA LYS A 237 -26.56 -4.55 27.12
C LYS A 237 -27.97 -4.51 27.70
N ARG A 238 -28.67 -3.37 27.61
CA ARG A 238 -30.05 -3.19 28.09
C ARG A 238 -31.10 -3.67 27.09
N TYR A 239 -30.68 -4.01 25.87
CA TYR A 239 -31.55 -4.40 24.77
C TYR A 239 -31.35 -5.90 24.46
N SER A 240 -32.45 -6.66 24.41
CA SER A 240 -32.41 -8.10 24.13
C SER A 240 -32.00 -8.43 22.69
N ASN A 241 -32.16 -7.46 21.78
CA ASN A 241 -31.82 -7.60 20.37
C ASN A 241 -30.41 -7.07 20.01
N PHE A 242 -29.61 -6.65 21.00
CA PHE A 242 -28.25 -6.18 20.77
C PHE A 242 -27.24 -7.32 20.75
N LEU A 243 -26.33 -7.31 19.76
CA LEU A 243 -25.11 -8.10 19.75
C LEU A 243 -23.91 -7.19 19.55
N PHE A 244 -22.94 -7.25 20.46
CA PHE A 244 -21.58 -6.78 20.19
C PHE A 244 -20.78 -7.90 19.55
N SER A 245 -20.25 -7.67 18.34
CA SER A 245 -19.41 -8.66 17.66
C SER A 245 -17.93 -8.36 17.86
N ASP A 246 -17.22 -9.33 18.44
CA ASP A 246 -15.77 -9.35 18.62
C ASP A 246 -15.07 -10.42 17.78
N ALA A 247 -15.79 -11.07 16.87
CA ALA A 247 -15.25 -12.08 15.96
C ALA A 247 -14.20 -11.47 15.01
N ASP A 248 -13.17 -12.25 14.66
CA ASP A 248 -12.10 -11.78 13.77
C ASP A 248 -12.57 -11.68 12.30
N SER A 249 -13.42 -12.60 11.84
CA SER A 249 -14.10 -12.53 10.54
C SER A 249 -15.51 -11.95 10.68
N TYR A 250 -15.94 -11.16 9.69
CA TYR A 250 -17.30 -10.60 9.61
C TYR A 250 -18.27 -11.42 8.78
N VAL A 251 -17.78 -12.44 8.09
CA VAL A 251 -18.57 -13.20 7.11
C VAL A 251 -19.81 -13.80 7.75
N ASP A 252 -19.67 -14.48 8.89
CA ASP A 252 -20.79 -15.19 9.53
C ASP A 252 -21.84 -14.22 10.08
N ASP A 253 -21.42 -13.12 10.70
CA ASP A 253 -22.35 -12.08 11.15
C ASP A 253 -23.16 -11.53 9.97
N TYR A 254 -22.48 -11.28 8.86
CA TYR A 254 -23.07 -10.56 7.73
C TYR A 254 -23.89 -11.47 6.83
N ALA A 255 -23.65 -12.79 6.87
CA ALA A 255 -24.35 -13.76 6.05
C ALA A 255 -25.88 -13.75 6.30
N SER A 256 -26.29 -13.47 7.53
CA SER A 256 -27.70 -13.43 7.97
C SER A 256 -28.38 -12.05 7.83
N ALA A 257 -27.65 -11.05 7.36
CA ALA A 257 -28.08 -9.66 7.50
C ALA A 257 -28.91 -9.15 6.33
N ARG A 258 -30.01 -8.46 6.64
CA ARG A 258 -30.91 -7.86 5.64
C ARG A 258 -30.40 -6.54 5.08
N VAL A 259 -29.60 -5.84 5.87
CA VAL A 259 -29.09 -4.51 5.55
C VAL A 259 -27.86 -4.24 6.41
N MET A 260 -26.91 -3.52 5.83
CA MET A 260 -25.79 -2.96 6.55
C MET A 260 -25.99 -1.46 6.72
N VAL A 261 -25.71 -0.93 7.90
CA VAL A 261 -25.68 0.48 8.22
C VAL A 261 -24.23 0.89 8.45
N CYS A 262 -23.80 1.97 7.82
CA CYS A 262 -22.50 2.60 8.07
C CYS A 262 -22.58 4.12 7.85
N HIS A 263 -21.45 4.82 8.04
CA HIS A 263 -21.35 6.27 7.83
C HIS A 263 -20.45 6.66 6.66
N ARG A 264 -19.66 5.71 6.16
CA ARG A 264 -18.73 5.89 5.06
C ARG A 264 -19.22 5.14 3.83
N PRO A 265 -19.23 5.76 2.63
CA PRO A 265 -19.41 5.04 1.38
C PRO A 265 -18.11 4.26 1.08
N TYR A 266 -18.16 2.93 1.23
CA TYR A 266 -17.04 2.09 0.82
C TYR A 266 -17.09 1.86 -0.70
N SER A 267 -15.94 1.80 -1.34
CA SER A 267 -15.87 1.28 -2.70
C SER A 267 -15.93 -0.24 -2.67
N LEU A 268 -16.81 -0.86 -3.46
CA LEU A 268 -16.88 -2.31 -3.66
C LEU A 268 -16.92 -3.11 -2.34
N HIS A 269 -17.77 -2.72 -1.40
CA HIS A 269 -17.85 -3.45 -0.12
C HIS A 269 -18.35 -4.89 -0.34
N LEU A 270 -17.68 -5.88 0.25
CA LEU A 270 -18.03 -7.29 0.09
C LEU A 270 -19.47 -7.62 0.52
N PHE A 271 -20.05 -6.86 1.47
CA PHE A 271 -21.44 -7.05 1.88
C PHE A 271 -22.41 -6.97 0.70
N GLY A 272 -22.41 -5.87 -0.04
CA GLY A 272 -23.35 -5.67 -1.15
C GLY A 272 -23.16 -6.70 -2.26
N LEU A 273 -21.91 -7.05 -2.55
CA LEU A 273 -21.56 -8.05 -3.56
C LEU A 273 -21.98 -9.47 -3.16
N ALA A 274 -21.65 -9.89 -1.93
CA ALA A 274 -21.87 -11.25 -1.45
C ALA A 274 -23.33 -11.53 -1.06
N THR A 275 -24.07 -10.51 -0.63
CA THR A 275 -25.47 -10.65 -0.19
C THR A 275 -26.47 -10.16 -1.24
N GLY A 276 -26.07 -9.26 -2.15
CA GLY A 276 -26.98 -8.54 -3.02
C GLY A 276 -27.92 -7.57 -2.30
N ARG A 277 -27.67 -7.27 -1.01
CA ARG A 277 -28.52 -6.45 -0.14
C ARG A 277 -27.92 -5.04 0.07
N PRO A 278 -28.75 -4.01 0.30
CA PRO A 278 -28.31 -2.62 0.33
C PRO A 278 -27.52 -2.26 1.58
N VAL A 279 -26.75 -1.18 1.43
CA VAL A 279 -26.03 -0.51 2.50
C VAL A 279 -26.68 0.86 2.72
N LEU A 280 -27.15 1.14 3.93
CA LEU A 280 -27.74 2.43 4.28
C LEU A 280 -26.67 3.32 4.93
N LEU A 281 -26.46 4.51 4.38
CA LEU A 281 -25.53 5.50 4.91
C LEU A 281 -26.27 6.48 5.81
N CYS A 282 -25.92 6.53 7.10
CA CYS A 282 -26.48 7.48 8.06
C CYS A 282 -25.58 8.72 8.18
N HIS A 283 -26.06 9.88 7.72
CA HIS A 283 -25.30 11.13 7.70
C HIS A 283 -25.98 12.21 8.55
N PRO A 284 -25.24 13.24 9.00
CA PRO A 284 -25.84 14.42 9.59
C PRO A 284 -26.83 15.08 8.62
N ASP A 285 -27.87 15.71 9.16
CA ASP A 285 -28.81 16.50 8.35
C ASP A 285 -28.06 17.58 7.54
N GLY A 286 -28.37 17.69 6.24
CA GLY A 286 -27.71 18.63 5.33
C GLY A 286 -26.31 18.23 4.83
N GLN A 287 -25.79 17.06 5.21
CA GLN A 287 -24.48 16.54 4.77
C GLN A 287 -24.57 15.21 4.00
N LEU A 288 -25.63 15.05 3.21
CA LEU A 288 -25.77 13.89 2.32
C LEU A 288 -24.65 13.89 1.29
N VAL A 289 -24.05 12.72 1.09
CA VAL A 289 -23.02 12.51 0.06
C VAL A 289 -23.68 11.87 -1.16
N GLU A 290 -23.33 12.34 -2.35
CA GLU A 290 -23.68 11.65 -3.59
C GLU A 290 -22.95 10.32 -3.66
N VAL A 291 -23.71 9.25 -3.93
CA VAL A 291 -23.14 7.91 -4.08
C VAL A 291 -23.42 7.40 -5.48
N VAL A 292 -22.37 6.92 -6.14
CA VAL A 292 -22.44 6.36 -7.50
C VAL A 292 -22.89 4.90 -7.47
N ASP A 293 -22.54 4.16 -6.41
CA ASP A 293 -22.90 2.76 -6.26
C ASP A 293 -24.37 2.62 -5.82
N PRO A 294 -25.24 2.01 -6.64
CA PRO A 294 -26.67 1.88 -6.35
C PRO A 294 -26.98 0.99 -5.15
N MET A 295 -25.99 0.22 -4.65
CA MET A 295 -26.13 -0.56 -3.41
C MET A 295 -26.19 0.35 -2.17
N PHE A 296 -25.67 1.58 -2.27
CA PHE A 296 -25.67 2.53 -1.18
C PHE A 296 -26.88 3.45 -1.24
N ILE A 297 -27.59 3.56 -0.12
CA ILE A 297 -28.76 4.40 0.03
C ILE A 297 -28.41 5.49 1.07
N PRO A 298 -28.22 6.75 0.65
CA PRO A 298 -27.93 7.82 1.58
C PRO A 298 -29.20 8.28 2.34
N ALA A 299 -29.06 8.42 3.66
CA ALA A 299 -30.10 8.87 4.56
C ALA A 299 -29.57 9.92 5.54
N SER A 300 -30.34 11.00 5.72
CA SER A 300 -30.05 11.96 6.77
C SER A 300 -30.47 11.36 8.11
N GLN A 301 -29.90 11.87 9.19
CA GLN A 301 -30.19 11.39 10.55
C GLN A 301 -31.70 11.43 10.85
N SER A 302 -32.39 12.48 10.40
CA SER A 302 -33.84 12.64 10.55
C SER A 302 -34.68 11.64 9.73
N GLU A 303 -34.20 11.22 8.56
CA GLU A 303 -34.91 10.29 7.66
C GLU A 303 -34.48 8.82 7.83
N PHE A 304 -33.40 8.58 8.57
CA PHE A 304 -32.69 7.31 8.65
C PHE A 304 -33.59 6.11 8.97
N ILE A 305 -34.37 6.21 10.05
CA ILE A 305 -35.24 5.11 10.48
C ILE A 305 -36.37 4.85 9.46
N GLY A 306 -36.94 5.90 8.88
CA GLY A 306 -37.96 5.77 7.84
C GLY A 306 -37.43 5.04 6.61
N LYS A 307 -36.27 5.49 6.09
CA LYS A 307 -35.62 4.84 4.94
C LYS A 307 -35.19 3.41 5.23
N LEU A 308 -34.69 3.13 6.43
CA LEU A 308 -34.32 1.77 6.83
C LEU A 308 -35.53 0.84 6.86
N LYS A 309 -36.66 1.32 7.38
CA LYS A 309 -37.91 0.57 7.36
C LYS A 309 -38.37 0.28 5.93
N ASP A 310 -38.36 1.27 5.05
CA ASP A 310 -38.70 1.11 3.63
C ASP A 310 -37.80 0.09 2.92
N VAL A 311 -36.54 -0.04 3.33
CA VAL A 311 -35.61 -1.05 2.81
C VAL A 311 -35.96 -2.45 3.33
N LEU A 312 -36.21 -2.58 4.63
CA LEU A 312 -36.52 -3.85 5.28
C LEU A 312 -37.87 -4.44 4.85
N ASP A 313 -38.83 -3.59 4.47
CA ASP A 313 -40.17 -3.99 4.02
C ASP A 313 -40.21 -4.47 2.56
N ARG A 314 -39.15 -4.27 1.76
CA ARG A 314 -39.09 -4.71 0.35
C ARG A 314 -38.92 -6.21 0.25
N GLU A 315 -39.88 -6.88 -0.40
CA GLU A 315 -39.86 -8.33 -0.57
C GLU A 315 -38.68 -8.83 -1.43
N GLU A 316 -38.27 -8.04 -2.42
CA GLU A 316 -37.10 -8.30 -3.28
C GLU A 316 -35.78 -8.34 -2.49
N GLN A 317 -35.75 -7.77 -1.28
CA GLN A 317 -34.57 -7.75 -0.41
C GLN A 317 -34.51 -8.94 0.56
N ARG A 318 -35.59 -9.74 0.64
CA ARG A 318 -35.63 -10.90 1.54
C ARG A 318 -34.68 -12.00 1.08
N ILE A 319 -34.73 -12.42 -0.18
CA ILE A 319 -33.90 -13.51 -0.69
C ILE A 319 -33.30 -13.12 -2.04
N VAL A 320 -31.97 -13.02 -2.11
CA VAL A 320 -31.25 -12.79 -3.36
C VAL A 320 -30.57 -14.10 -3.79
N GLY A 321 -31.04 -14.66 -4.91
CA GLY A 321 -30.53 -15.92 -5.44
C GLY A 321 -29.03 -15.86 -5.79
N VAL A 322 -28.35 -17.02 -5.68
CA VAL A 322 -26.90 -17.16 -5.95
C VAL A 322 -26.50 -16.58 -7.31
N GLU A 323 -27.27 -16.88 -8.36
CA GLU A 323 -27.00 -16.39 -9.72
C GLU A 323 -27.01 -14.87 -9.81
N LYS A 324 -27.95 -14.20 -9.13
CA LYS A 324 -28.04 -12.74 -9.12
C LYS A 324 -26.87 -12.12 -8.37
N ARG A 325 -26.43 -12.72 -7.25
CA ARG A 325 -25.27 -12.26 -6.47
C ARG A 325 -23.97 -12.41 -7.26
N GLN A 326 -23.78 -13.55 -7.93
CA GLN A 326 -22.65 -13.74 -8.83
C GLN A 326 -22.66 -12.77 -10.02
N GLU A 327 -23.84 -12.48 -10.57
CA GLU A 327 -23.98 -11.50 -11.65
C GLU A 327 -23.61 -10.08 -11.20
N LEU A 328 -24.04 -9.66 -10.00
CA LEU A 328 -23.60 -8.39 -9.40
C LEU A 328 -22.07 -8.33 -9.26
N CYS A 329 -21.44 -9.42 -8.85
CA CYS A 329 -19.98 -9.51 -8.78
C CYS A 329 -19.33 -9.34 -10.16
N ARG A 330 -19.85 -10.01 -11.21
CA ARG A 330 -19.31 -9.86 -12.57
C ARG A 330 -19.50 -8.44 -13.12
N GLN A 331 -20.63 -7.80 -12.83
CA GLN A 331 -20.89 -6.40 -13.21
C GLN A 331 -19.93 -5.42 -12.51
N ALA A 332 -19.50 -5.75 -11.29
CA ALA A 332 -18.43 -5.05 -10.59
C ALA A 332 -17.01 -5.41 -11.11
N GLY A 333 -16.90 -6.25 -12.14
CA GLY A 333 -15.65 -6.69 -12.76
C GLY A 333 -14.92 -7.79 -11.99
N ILE A 334 -15.55 -8.42 -10.98
CA ILE A 334 -14.89 -9.46 -10.18
C ILE A 334 -14.68 -10.73 -11.01
N TYR A 335 -13.46 -11.26 -10.97
CA TYR A 335 -13.14 -12.54 -11.63
C TYR A 335 -13.68 -13.73 -10.82
N HIS A 336 -14.15 -14.76 -11.53
CA HIS A 336 -14.54 -16.08 -10.98
C HIS A 336 -15.32 -16.09 -9.65
N PRO A 337 -16.36 -15.26 -9.43
CA PRO A 337 -17.05 -15.18 -8.14
C PRO A 337 -17.64 -16.54 -7.72
N GLY A 338 -17.27 -17.03 -6.53
CA GLY A 338 -17.64 -18.34 -6.01
C GLY A 338 -16.77 -19.50 -6.52
N SER A 339 -15.68 -19.21 -7.23
CA SER A 339 -14.81 -20.23 -7.84
C SER A 339 -13.34 -19.80 -7.98
N SER A 340 -12.91 -18.79 -7.24
CA SER A 340 -11.57 -18.18 -7.32
C SER A 340 -10.49 -19.24 -7.03
N VAL A 341 -10.64 -19.99 -5.93
CA VAL A 341 -9.68 -21.05 -5.55
C VAL A 341 -9.61 -22.15 -6.61
N LYS A 342 -10.75 -22.58 -7.14
CA LYS A 342 -10.82 -23.61 -8.18
C LYS A 342 -10.11 -23.17 -9.47
N TYR A 343 -10.20 -21.89 -9.82
CA TYR A 343 -9.45 -21.33 -10.93
C TYR A 343 -7.94 -21.28 -10.65
N LEU A 344 -7.53 -20.85 -9.45
CA LEU A 344 -6.13 -20.85 -9.04
C LEU A 344 -5.49 -22.24 -9.07
N VAL A 345 -6.20 -23.29 -8.67
CA VAL A 345 -5.68 -24.68 -8.75
C VAL A 345 -5.22 -25.03 -10.17
N LYS A 346 -5.98 -24.63 -11.20
CA LYS A 346 -5.60 -24.83 -12.61
C LYS A 346 -4.43 -23.95 -13.03
N CYS A 347 -4.36 -22.73 -12.49
CA CYS A 347 -3.25 -21.82 -12.75
C CYS A 347 -1.94 -22.36 -12.19
N LEU A 348 -1.92 -22.90 -10.96
CA LEU A 348 -0.70 -23.45 -10.34
C LEU A 348 -0.10 -24.62 -11.14
N GLU A 349 -0.95 -25.47 -11.71
CA GLU A 349 -0.52 -26.52 -12.65
C GLU A 349 0.15 -25.90 -13.88
N SER A 350 -0.49 -24.90 -14.49
CA SER A 350 0.03 -24.19 -15.66
C SER A 350 1.38 -23.51 -15.37
N ILE A 351 1.53 -22.86 -14.20
CA ILE A 351 2.80 -22.22 -13.81
C ILE A 351 3.91 -23.27 -13.64
N THR A 352 3.60 -24.40 -13.02
CA THR A 352 4.56 -25.50 -12.81
C THR A 352 5.04 -26.08 -14.15
N GLU A 353 4.16 -26.14 -15.14
CA GLU A 353 4.44 -26.60 -16.50
C GLU A 353 5.00 -25.49 -17.42
N GLN A 354 5.24 -24.29 -16.90
CA GLN A 354 5.72 -23.12 -17.67
C GLN A 354 4.80 -22.76 -18.84
N ARG A 355 3.48 -22.95 -18.66
CA ARG A 355 2.44 -22.58 -19.61
C ARG A 355 1.76 -21.29 -19.17
N SER A 356 1.74 -20.30 -20.05
CA SER A 356 0.94 -19.08 -19.86
C SER A 356 -0.52 -19.34 -20.26
N GLN A 357 -1.45 -18.63 -19.63
CA GLN A 357 -2.87 -18.65 -20.00
C GLN A 357 -3.25 -17.36 -20.76
N PRO A 358 -4.21 -17.42 -21.71
CA PRO A 358 -4.57 -16.27 -22.55
C PRO A 358 -5.14 -15.06 -21.79
N ASP A 359 -5.72 -15.29 -20.60
CA ASP A 359 -6.36 -14.29 -19.75
C ASP A 359 -5.42 -13.70 -18.69
N TRP A 360 -4.15 -14.12 -18.65
CA TRP A 360 -3.15 -13.53 -17.78
C TRP A 360 -2.59 -12.24 -18.38
N CYS A 361 -2.48 -11.19 -17.56
CA CYS A 361 -1.83 -9.96 -17.97
C CYS A 361 -0.36 -10.00 -17.55
N ILE A 362 0.53 -9.93 -18.54
CA ILE A 362 1.98 -9.92 -18.33
C ILE A 362 2.47 -8.47 -18.41
N PHE A 363 3.22 -8.06 -17.39
CA PHE A 363 3.85 -6.74 -17.30
C PHE A 363 5.37 -6.90 -17.27
N PRO A 364 6.08 -6.55 -18.36
CA PRO A 364 7.54 -6.51 -18.36
C PRO A 364 8.07 -5.52 -17.33
N LEU A 365 9.14 -5.91 -16.63
CA LEU A 365 9.82 -5.03 -15.69
C LEU A 365 11.05 -4.35 -16.29
N ASP A 366 11.57 -4.88 -17.40
CA ASP A 366 12.78 -4.38 -18.05
C ASP A 366 12.48 -4.00 -19.51
N SER A 367 12.89 -2.80 -19.92
CA SER A 367 12.85 -2.37 -21.32
C SER A 367 14.04 -2.89 -22.16
N GLY A 368 14.99 -3.57 -21.50
CA GLY A 368 16.32 -3.91 -22.03
C GLY A 368 17.39 -2.88 -21.64
N ARG A 369 17.00 -1.74 -21.07
CA ARG A 369 17.89 -0.78 -20.42
C ARG A 369 18.18 -1.22 -18.98
N THR A 370 19.40 -1.01 -18.51
CA THR A 370 19.72 -1.19 -17.08
C THR A 370 19.84 0.17 -16.41
N ILE A 371 18.85 0.54 -15.60
CA ILE A 371 18.96 1.71 -14.72
C ILE A 371 20.10 1.50 -13.71
N SER A 372 20.99 2.49 -13.57
CA SER A 372 22.03 2.43 -12.55
C SER A 372 21.42 2.58 -11.15
N LEU A 373 22.06 1.99 -10.13
CA LEU A 373 21.61 2.14 -8.74
C LEU A 373 21.55 3.62 -8.34
N ARG A 374 22.50 4.43 -8.82
CA ARG A 374 22.53 5.88 -8.58
C ARG A 374 21.31 6.60 -9.16
N GLU A 375 20.98 6.34 -10.42
CA GLU A 375 19.79 6.88 -11.07
C GLU A 375 18.55 6.49 -10.29
N PHE A 376 18.41 5.21 -9.94
CA PHE A 376 17.29 4.72 -9.14
C PHE A 376 17.16 5.47 -7.81
N MET A 377 18.25 5.56 -7.04
CA MET A 377 18.26 6.26 -5.75
C MET A 377 17.88 7.74 -5.90
N THR A 378 18.39 8.40 -6.94
CA THR A 378 18.07 9.79 -7.28
C THR A 378 16.57 9.97 -7.51
N LEU A 379 15.97 9.13 -8.34
CA LEU A 379 14.53 9.19 -8.64
C LEU A 379 13.68 8.97 -7.39
N GLN A 380 14.03 7.98 -6.56
CA GLN A 380 13.26 7.65 -5.35
C GLN A 380 13.38 8.70 -4.25
N LEU A 381 14.56 9.31 -4.06
CA LEU A 381 14.75 10.40 -3.10
C LEU A 381 13.95 11.66 -3.48
N LEU A 382 13.91 11.98 -4.78
CA LEU A 382 13.19 13.14 -5.29
C LEU A 382 11.68 12.91 -5.37
N SER A 383 11.24 11.65 -5.48
CA SER A 383 9.82 11.31 -5.48
C SER A 383 9.18 11.68 -4.15
N GLN A 384 8.05 12.39 -4.18
CA GLN A 384 7.23 12.66 -2.99
C GLN A 384 6.33 11.50 -2.60
N ARG A 385 6.17 10.50 -3.47
CA ARG A 385 5.54 9.25 -3.04
C ARG A 385 6.47 8.52 -2.09
N PRO A 386 5.93 7.88 -1.04
CA PRO A 386 6.71 6.95 -0.25
C PRO A 386 7.32 5.89 -1.18
N ALA A 387 8.64 5.96 -1.34
CA ALA A 387 9.48 4.94 -1.97
C ALA A 387 9.96 3.94 -0.92
N ASN A 388 9.22 3.79 0.19
CA ASN A 388 9.67 3.04 1.35
C ASN A 388 10.03 1.61 0.97
N MET A 389 9.24 0.96 0.12
CA MET A 389 9.49 -0.43 -0.26
C MET A 389 10.76 -0.62 -1.09
N SER A 390 11.23 0.39 -1.83
CA SER A 390 12.55 0.30 -2.50
C SER A 390 13.68 0.24 -1.49
N TRP A 391 13.61 1.08 -0.47
CA TRP A 391 14.64 1.19 0.56
C TRP A 391 14.64 -0.03 1.49
N VAL A 392 13.46 -0.55 1.81
CA VAL A 392 13.33 -1.81 2.57
C VAL A 392 13.89 -2.98 1.76
N ALA A 393 13.56 -3.07 0.46
CA ALA A 393 14.11 -4.10 -0.42
C ALA A 393 15.64 -4.01 -0.54
N GLN A 394 16.18 -2.80 -0.71
CA GLN A 394 17.62 -2.56 -0.75
C GLN A 394 18.32 -2.97 0.54
N TRP A 395 17.77 -2.59 1.70
CA TRP A 395 18.32 -2.98 3.01
C TRP A 395 18.35 -4.50 3.18
N GLN A 396 17.27 -5.20 2.81
CA GLN A 396 17.22 -6.65 3.00
C GLN A 396 18.14 -7.41 2.03
N LYS A 397 18.33 -6.90 0.81
CA LYS A 397 19.30 -7.46 -0.15
C LYS A 397 20.74 -7.15 0.25
N ASN A 398 20.97 -6.02 0.91
CA ASN A 398 22.28 -5.62 1.41
C ASN A 398 22.20 -5.05 2.82
N VAL A 399 22.26 -5.95 3.81
CA VAL A 399 22.27 -5.61 5.23
C VAL A 399 23.55 -4.88 5.66
N ALA A 400 24.59 -4.83 4.83
CA ALA A 400 25.77 -4.00 5.05
C ALA A 400 25.54 -2.52 4.67
N ALA A 401 24.36 -2.17 4.12
CA ALA A 401 24.05 -0.82 3.66
C ALA A 401 23.10 -0.04 4.62
N PRO A 402 23.58 0.45 5.78
CA PRO A 402 22.74 1.09 6.80
C PRO A 402 21.98 2.33 6.29
N VAL A 403 22.50 3.01 5.27
CA VAL A 403 21.86 4.16 4.64
C VAL A 403 20.43 3.87 4.16
N ALA A 404 20.15 2.65 3.70
CA ALA A 404 18.84 2.27 3.22
C ALA A 404 17.78 2.36 4.34
N LEU A 405 18.15 2.07 5.60
CA LEU A 405 17.25 2.26 6.75
C LEU A 405 16.93 3.75 6.99
N LEU A 406 17.92 4.63 6.83
CA LEU A 406 17.71 6.07 6.96
C LEU A 406 16.79 6.61 5.84
N PHE A 407 16.97 6.14 4.61
CA PHE A 407 16.12 6.52 3.49
C PHE A 407 14.70 5.95 3.62
N ALA A 408 14.55 4.73 4.14
CA ALA A 408 13.24 4.19 4.49
C ALA A 408 12.55 5.06 5.56
N ALA A 409 13.26 5.40 6.64
CA ALA A 409 12.75 6.26 7.70
C ALA A 409 12.28 7.61 7.16
N ASP A 410 13.09 8.23 6.29
CA ASP A 410 12.75 9.48 5.65
C ASP A 410 11.52 9.37 4.74
N SER A 411 11.49 8.35 3.90
CA SER A 411 10.40 8.10 2.97
C SER A 411 9.05 7.95 3.68
N TYR A 412 9.01 7.24 4.82
CA TYR A 412 7.80 7.13 5.63
C TYR A 412 7.42 8.45 6.32
N ALA A 413 8.41 9.22 6.78
CA ALA A 413 8.18 10.51 7.42
C ALA A 413 7.59 11.57 6.49
N ARG A 414 7.70 11.39 5.16
CA ARG A 414 7.12 12.27 4.13
C ARG A 414 5.67 11.95 3.76
N ALA A 415 5.08 10.89 4.32
CA ALA A 415 3.68 10.55 4.05
C ALA A 415 2.74 11.71 4.41
N GLN A 416 1.83 12.07 3.49
CA GLN A 416 0.90 13.20 3.65
C GLN A 416 -0.41 12.82 4.36
N GLY A 417 -0.65 11.53 4.60
CA GLY A 417 -1.84 11.00 5.25
C GLY A 417 -1.51 9.76 6.08
N LEU A 418 -2.43 9.32 6.93
CA LEU A 418 -2.25 8.18 7.85
C LEU A 418 -0.96 8.32 8.70
N HIS A 419 -0.67 9.52 9.20
CA HIS A 419 0.59 9.79 9.92
C HIS A 419 0.81 8.82 11.08
N LEU A 420 -0.22 8.49 11.87
CA LEU A 420 -0.08 7.51 12.97
C LEU A 420 0.44 6.14 12.49
N TYR A 421 0.13 5.74 11.27
CA TYR A 421 0.64 4.50 10.67
C TYR A 421 2.07 4.70 10.13
N TYR A 422 2.26 5.63 9.19
CA TYR A 422 3.55 5.78 8.52
C TYR A 422 4.64 6.36 9.41
N PHE A 423 4.34 7.26 10.34
CA PHE A 423 5.35 7.84 11.23
C PHE A 423 5.87 6.81 12.23
N GLN A 424 5.04 5.86 12.65
CA GLN A 424 5.51 4.72 13.45
C GLN A 424 6.50 3.85 12.65
N LEU A 425 6.24 3.62 11.35
CA LEU A 425 7.20 2.94 10.48
C LEU A 425 8.49 3.75 10.30
N ALA A 426 8.40 5.07 10.13
CA ALA A 426 9.58 5.93 10.06
C ALA A 426 10.48 5.76 11.30
N LEU A 427 9.88 5.82 12.50
CA LEU A 427 10.59 5.63 13.76
C LEU A 427 11.10 4.20 13.94
N ARG A 428 10.36 3.18 13.50
CA ARG A 428 10.82 1.77 13.53
C ARG A 428 12.09 1.59 12.71
N TYR A 429 12.13 2.13 11.50
CA TYR A 429 13.30 2.04 10.63
C TYR A 429 14.49 2.85 11.15
N PHE A 430 14.23 4.03 11.70
CA PHE A 430 15.27 4.79 12.39
C PHE A 430 15.79 4.07 13.65
N TYR A 431 14.92 3.44 14.45
CA TYR A 431 15.32 2.61 15.57
C TYR A 431 16.20 1.44 15.13
N ARG A 432 15.84 0.72 14.06
CA ARG A 432 16.68 -0.35 13.51
C ARG A 432 18.09 0.16 13.15
N LEU A 433 18.19 1.38 12.59
CA LEU A 433 19.48 2.02 12.32
C LEU A 433 20.28 2.27 13.61
N THR A 434 19.63 2.71 14.70
CA THR A 434 20.31 2.94 15.98
C THR A 434 20.78 1.66 16.67
N GLN A 435 20.20 0.51 16.33
CA GLN A 435 20.60 -0.79 16.87
C GLN A 435 21.82 -1.41 16.14
N LEU A 436 22.30 -0.80 15.05
CA LEU A 436 23.49 -1.29 14.36
C LEU A 436 24.75 -0.99 15.19
N ALA A 437 25.62 -1.99 15.34
CA ALA A 437 26.78 -1.91 16.23
C ALA A 437 27.80 -0.84 15.84
N VAL A 438 27.95 -0.55 14.54
CA VAL A 438 28.85 0.48 14.00
C VAL A 438 28.20 1.12 12.78
N LEU A 439 28.10 2.45 12.77
CA LEU A 439 27.69 3.22 11.60
C LEU A 439 28.89 3.94 10.99
N PRO A 440 29.02 3.99 9.65
CA PRO A 440 29.97 4.87 9.01
C PRO A 440 29.71 6.34 9.40
N ASP A 441 30.77 7.11 9.68
CA ASP A 441 30.67 8.51 10.11
C ASP A 441 29.73 9.38 9.25
N PRO A 442 29.77 9.33 7.90
CA PRO A 442 28.85 10.10 7.07
C PRO A 442 27.37 9.73 7.28
N VAL A 443 27.10 8.45 7.50
CA VAL A 443 25.74 7.94 7.77
C VAL A 443 25.29 8.40 9.16
N ALA A 444 26.16 8.33 10.17
CA ALA A 444 25.86 8.80 11.53
C ALA A 444 25.56 10.31 11.56
N GLN A 445 26.39 11.13 10.90
CA GLN A 445 26.17 12.57 10.79
C GLN A 445 24.82 12.90 10.14
N LEU A 446 24.47 12.23 9.04
CA LEU A 446 23.19 12.45 8.36
C LEU A 446 22.00 11.93 9.15
N ALA A 447 22.14 10.81 9.87
CA ALA A 447 21.11 10.29 10.74
C ALA A 447 20.81 11.26 11.89
N ASP A 448 21.85 11.86 12.49
CA ASP A 448 21.69 12.92 13.49
C ASP A 448 21.03 14.16 12.89
N TYR A 449 21.47 14.61 11.72
CA TYR A 449 20.85 15.74 11.03
C TYR A 449 19.36 15.50 10.76
N TRP A 450 19.04 14.32 10.22
CA TRP A 450 17.66 13.89 9.95
C TRP A 450 16.82 13.86 11.24
N TRP A 451 17.36 13.33 12.34
CA TRP A 451 16.66 13.27 13.61
C TRP A 451 16.25 14.67 14.09
N HIS A 452 17.19 15.62 14.08
CA HIS A 452 16.93 16.98 14.52
C HIS A 452 16.01 17.76 13.58
N LYS A 453 16.09 17.50 12.26
CA LYS A 453 15.28 18.19 11.25
C LYS A 453 13.88 17.64 11.08
N ARG A 454 13.68 16.33 11.30
CA ARG A 454 12.44 15.62 10.98
C ARG A 454 12.03 14.64 12.08
N GLY A 455 12.96 13.80 12.54
CA GLY A 455 12.67 12.72 13.50
C GLY A 455 12.01 13.16 14.81
N VAL A 456 12.44 14.28 15.39
CA VAL A 456 11.86 14.83 16.64
C VAL A 456 10.39 15.23 16.47
N GLU A 457 10.04 15.88 15.36
CA GLU A 457 8.64 16.28 15.10
C GLU A 457 7.76 15.07 14.79
N VAL A 458 8.30 14.10 14.03
CA VAL A 458 7.64 12.80 13.77
C VAL A 458 7.33 12.09 15.10
N LEU A 459 8.31 11.98 16.00
CA LEU A 459 8.14 11.38 17.33
C LEU A 459 7.09 12.11 18.15
N LYS A 460 7.18 13.44 18.24
CA LYS A 460 6.24 14.27 18.99
C LYS A 460 4.80 14.06 18.51
N ARG A 461 4.59 14.00 17.20
CA ARG A 461 3.25 13.79 16.61
C ARG A 461 2.70 12.41 16.93
N VAL A 462 3.51 11.35 16.81
CA VAL A 462 3.08 9.98 17.19
C VAL A 462 2.68 9.93 18.67
N LEU A 463 3.45 10.55 19.56
CA LEU A 463 3.13 10.60 20.99
C LEU A 463 1.83 11.36 21.25
N GLN A 464 1.62 12.52 20.61
CA GLN A 464 0.37 13.29 20.72
C GLN A 464 -0.84 12.50 20.23
N ASP A 465 -0.76 11.91 19.03
CA ASP A 465 -1.84 11.13 18.42
C ASP A 465 -2.16 9.88 19.26
N SER A 466 -1.14 9.24 19.85
CA SER A 466 -1.33 8.08 20.73
C SER A 466 -2.14 8.41 21.99
N VAL A 467 -1.93 9.60 22.58
CA VAL A 467 -2.70 10.08 23.73
C VAL A 467 -4.14 10.39 23.34
N LEU A 468 -4.33 11.06 22.20
CA LEU A 468 -5.66 11.43 21.69
C LEU A 468 -6.52 10.20 21.36
N THR A 469 -5.90 9.16 20.81
CA THR A 469 -6.60 7.93 20.37
C THR A 469 -6.61 6.81 21.41
N ALA A 470 -6.01 7.04 22.59
CA ALA A 470 -5.77 6.01 23.60
C ALA A 470 -5.07 4.74 23.04
N THR A 471 -4.24 4.91 22.02
CA THR A 471 -3.49 3.81 21.37
C THR A 471 -2.13 3.65 22.04
N LYS A 472 -1.73 2.41 22.33
CA LYS A 472 -0.37 2.14 22.83
C LYS A 472 0.66 2.38 21.71
N VAL A 473 1.70 3.16 21.98
CA VAL A 473 2.86 3.28 21.09
C VAL A 473 3.72 2.01 21.11
N SER A 474 4.45 1.76 20.03
CA SER A 474 5.36 0.62 19.94
C SER A 474 6.52 0.72 20.95
N ASP A 475 7.19 -0.40 21.19
CA ASP A 475 8.34 -0.44 22.10
C ASP A 475 9.54 0.31 21.51
N GLU A 476 9.70 0.33 20.19
CA GLU A 476 10.70 1.12 19.47
C GLU A 476 10.49 2.63 19.67
N VAL A 477 9.25 3.10 19.53
CA VAL A 477 8.89 4.51 19.77
C VAL A 477 9.16 4.89 21.24
N SER A 478 8.78 4.00 22.16
CA SER A 478 9.03 4.18 23.58
C SER A 478 10.52 4.27 23.90
N TRP A 479 11.34 3.45 23.24
CA TRP A 479 12.80 3.46 23.41
C TRP A 479 13.40 4.76 22.88
N LEU A 480 13.06 5.16 21.65
CA LEU A 480 13.55 6.39 21.03
C LEU A 480 13.21 7.61 21.89
N SER A 481 12.00 7.69 22.44
CA SER A 481 11.58 8.79 23.30
C SER A 481 12.34 8.89 24.62
N LYS A 482 12.86 7.78 25.16
CA LYS A 482 13.46 7.73 26.51
C LYS A 482 14.98 7.67 26.48
N HIS A 483 15.56 7.07 25.45
CA HIS A 483 16.95 6.63 25.45
C HIS A 483 17.78 7.21 24.31
N PHE A 484 17.18 7.64 23.20
CA PHE A 484 17.95 8.17 22.08
C PHE A 484 18.32 9.64 22.31
N SER A 485 19.64 9.91 22.33
CA SER A 485 20.20 11.25 22.54
C SER A 485 21.09 11.74 21.37
N GLY A 486 21.09 11.04 20.24
CA GLY A 486 21.99 11.26 19.11
C GLY A 486 23.08 10.20 18.95
N PHE A 487 23.77 10.21 17.81
CA PHE A 487 24.88 9.32 17.50
C PHE A 487 26.22 9.89 18.01
N PRO A 488 27.15 9.04 18.49
CA PRO A 488 28.51 9.50 18.77
C PRO A 488 29.20 9.84 17.44
N THR A 489 29.61 11.09 17.26
CA THR A 489 30.42 11.52 16.10
C THR A 489 31.91 11.47 16.44
N HIS A 490 32.74 10.91 15.55
CA HIS A 490 34.19 10.93 15.72
C HIS A 490 34.75 12.33 15.46
N SER A 491 35.45 12.89 16.46
CA SER A 491 36.10 14.19 16.35
C SER A 491 37.21 14.12 15.29
N GLY A 492 36.99 14.74 14.13
CA GLY A 492 37.99 14.85 13.05
C GLY A 492 37.47 14.59 11.63
N THR A 493 36.29 13.99 11.48
CA THR A 493 35.72 13.72 10.15
C THR A 493 35.07 14.99 9.59
N PRO A 494 35.42 15.44 8.35
CA PRO A 494 34.78 16.59 7.73
C PRO A 494 33.26 16.42 7.64
N SER A 495 32.53 17.49 7.96
CA SER A 495 31.06 17.49 7.81
C SER A 495 30.69 17.33 6.34
N ILE A 496 29.88 16.33 6.03
CA ILE A 496 29.25 16.21 4.70
C ILE A 496 27.94 17.02 4.60
N ILE A 497 27.45 17.51 5.74
CA ILE A 497 26.26 18.35 5.84
C ILE A 497 26.59 19.75 5.31
N GLY A 498 25.70 20.31 4.49
CA GLY A 498 25.82 21.66 3.95
C GLY A 498 26.73 21.80 2.73
N LYS A 499 27.20 20.68 2.14
CA LYS A 499 27.88 20.66 0.82
C LYS A 499 27.03 21.34 -0.25
N TYR A 500 25.71 21.15 -0.16
CA TYR A 500 24.73 21.87 -0.96
C TYR A 500 24.18 23.03 -0.14
N PRO A 501 24.27 24.28 -0.64
CA PRO A 501 23.81 25.43 0.12
C PRO A 501 22.33 25.28 0.44
N SER A 502 21.93 25.61 1.68
CA SER A 502 20.52 25.78 2.07
C SER A 502 19.94 27.06 1.46
N ALA A 503 20.19 27.27 0.16
CA ALA A 503 19.62 28.40 -0.55
C ALA A 503 18.10 28.25 -0.49
N SER A 504 17.42 29.33 -0.16
CA SER A 504 15.98 29.44 0.04
C SER A 504 15.16 29.24 -1.25
N GLY A 505 15.54 28.30 -2.12
CA GLY A 505 14.97 28.09 -3.45
C GLY A 505 15.19 26.67 -3.98
N HIS A 506 14.54 26.38 -5.10
CA HIS A 506 14.62 25.08 -5.77
C HIS A 506 16.00 24.87 -6.41
N THR A 507 16.58 23.70 -6.18
CA THR A 507 17.82 23.22 -6.79
C THR A 507 17.50 22.28 -7.93
N LEU A 508 18.11 22.51 -9.10
CA LEU A 508 17.97 21.66 -10.28
C LEU A 508 18.88 20.44 -10.15
N ILE A 509 18.32 19.24 -10.34
CA ILE A 509 19.04 17.96 -10.25
C ILE A 509 18.97 17.27 -11.62
N ASP A 510 20.12 16.82 -12.13
CA ASP A 510 20.18 15.93 -13.29
C ASP A 510 19.82 14.51 -12.85
N LEU A 511 18.74 13.96 -13.41
CA LEU A 511 18.22 12.66 -13.01
C LEU A 511 19.11 11.49 -13.45
N GLY A 512 19.92 11.68 -14.51
CA GLY A 512 20.85 10.67 -15.00
C GLY A 512 22.09 10.55 -14.13
N SER A 513 22.62 11.68 -13.63
CA SER A 513 23.83 11.69 -12.81
C SER A 513 23.58 11.80 -11.31
N GLY A 514 22.38 12.20 -10.88
CA GLY A 514 22.09 12.49 -9.47
C GLY A 514 22.83 13.71 -8.93
N GLN A 515 23.38 14.56 -9.79
CA GLN A 515 24.16 15.73 -9.40
C GLN A 515 23.36 17.03 -9.53
N VAL A 516 23.71 18.01 -8.70
CA VAL A 516 23.21 19.37 -8.87
C VAL A 516 23.65 19.93 -10.20
N SER A 517 22.67 20.42 -10.97
CA SER A 517 22.88 21.00 -12.29
C SER A 517 22.84 22.52 -12.21
N HIS A 518 23.77 23.17 -12.89
CA HIS A 518 23.79 24.62 -13.10
C HIS A 518 23.31 25.00 -14.52
N TYR A 519 22.51 24.13 -15.15
CA TYR A 519 22.01 24.36 -16.50
C TYR A 519 21.27 25.70 -16.61
N CYS A 520 21.50 26.39 -17.72
CA CYS A 520 20.91 27.65 -18.10
C CYS A 520 20.51 27.56 -19.57
N GLY A 521 19.29 27.95 -19.90
CA GLY A 521 18.75 27.88 -21.27
C GLY A 521 17.37 27.23 -21.37
N ALA A 522 16.99 26.90 -22.60
CA ALA A 522 15.67 26.40 -22.93
C ALA A 522 15.44 24.96 -22.43
N VAL A 523 14.29 24.73 -21.82
CA VAL A 523 13.82 23.41 -21.37
C VAL A 523 12.35 23.19 -21.76
N ARG A 524 11.96 21.92 -21.93
CA ARG A 524 10.55 21.53 -21.96
C ARG A 524 10.08 21.22 -20.55
N LEU A 525 8.86 21.59 -20.23
CA LEU A 525 8.23 21.19 -18.98
C LEU A 525 7.36 19.96 -19.20
N TYR A 526 7.56 18.91 -18.40
CA TYR A 526 6.64 17.77 -18.33
C TYR A 526 5.78 17.90 -17.08
N GLY A 527 4.47 18.03 -17.28
CA GLY A 527 3.46 18.23 -16.25
C GLY A 527 2.97 19.68 -16.17
N ALA A 528 1.65 19.84 -16.17
CA ALA A 528 0.92 21.09 -15.99
C ALA A 528 0.04 21.00 -14.72
N GLY A 529 0.65 20.60 -13.60
CA GLY A 529 -0.03 20.44 -12.30
C GLY A 529 0.26 21.59 -11.32
N ASN A 530 -0.22 21.45 -10.09
CA ASN A 530 0.00 22.45 -9.03
C ASN A 530 1.49 22.71 -8.77
N PHE A 531 2.31 21.67 -8.82
CA PHE A 531 3.76 21.83 -8.65
C PHE A 531 4.39 22.64 -9.79
N ALA A 532 3.98 22.39 -11.04
CA ALA A 532 4.40 23.19 -12.19
C ALA A 532 4.00 24.67 -12.04
N ASP A 533 2.80 24.96 -11.53
CA ASP A 533 2.34 26.34 -11.25
C ASP A 533 3.26 27.02 -10.23
N VAL A 534 3.59 26.34 -9.13
CA VAL A 534 4.53 26.86 -8.12
C VAL A 534 5.90 27.14 -8.74
N LEU A 535 6.44 26.19 -9.52
CA LEU A 535 7.74 26.36 -10.17
C LEU A 535 7.79 27.55 -11.13
N LEU A 536 6.78 27.69 -11.99
CA LEU A 536 6.72 28.80 -12.94
C LEU A 536 6.60 30.15 -12.23
N ARG A 537 5.83 30.23 -11.13
CA ARG A 537 5.77 31.44 -10.31
C ARG A 537 7.11 31.77 -9.64
N GLU A 538 7.86 30.77 -9.20
CA GLU A 538 9.20 30.96 -8.65
C GLU A 538 10.22 31.37 -9.74
N MET A 539 10.08 30.86 -10.97
CA MET A 539 10.90 31.27 -12.11
C MET A 539 10.74 32.76 -12.46
N LEU A 540 9.54 33.32 -12.22
CA LEU A 540 9.24 34.75 -12.42
C LEU A 540 9.84 35.66 -11.34
N LYS A 541 10.36 35.12 -10.23
CA LYS A 541 11.05 35.91 -9.20
C LYS A 541 12.51 36.08 -9.58
N ASP A 542 12.95 37.33 -9.73
CA ASP A 542 14.36 37.66 -9.99
C ASP A 542 15.29 37.10 -8.90
N ASN A 543 16.45 36.58 -9.32
CA ASN A 543 17.53 35.99 -8.49
C ASN A 543 17.30 34.57 -7.94
N THR A 544 16.47 33.75 -8.57
CA THR A 544 16.42 32.30 -8.26
C THR A 544 17.29 31.50 -9.22
N ALA A 545 17.76 30.30 -8.82
CA ALA A 545 18.43 29.39 -9.76
C ALA A 545 17.53 29.04 -10.97
N MET A 546 16.22 29.06 -10.73
CA MET A 546 15.17 28.77 -11.70
C MET A 546 14.93 29.89 -12.71
N SER A 547 15.22 31.16 -12.37
CA SER A 547 15.07 32.30 -13.30
C SER A 547 16.02 32.25 -14.51
N LYS A 548 16.93 31.27 -14.55
CA LYS A 548 17.88 31.01 -15.65
C LYS A 548 17.35 30.00 -16.67
N LEU A 549 16.20 29.39 -16.42
CA LEU A 549 15.56 28.45 -17.34
C LEU A 549 14.54 29.18 -18.19
N ASP A 550 14.49 28.84 -19.48
CA ASP A 550 13.49 29.34 -20.43
C ASP A 550 12.54 28.20 -20.81
N ILE A 551 11.24 28.38 -20.64
CA ILE A 551 10.26 27.31 -20.93
C ILE A 551 9.89 27.40 -22.41
N ALA A 552 10.35 26.43 -23.19
CA ALA A 552 10.08 26.37 -24.62
C ALA A 552 8.68 25.81 -24.94
N ALA A 553 8.22 24.82 -24.15
CA ALA A 553 6.93 24.15 -24.32
C ALA A 553 6.53 23.37 -23.07
N ILE A 554 5.23 23.08 -22.92
CA ILE A 554 4.66 22.29 -21.82
C ILE A 554 3.93 21.08 -22.38
N TYR A 555 4.21 19.90 -21.82
CA TYR A 555 3.61 18.63 -22.17
C TYR A 555 2.93 18.01 -20.94
N ASP A 556 1.80 17.34 -21.10
CA ASP A 556 1.16 16.58 -20.01
C ASP A 556 0.55 15.29 -20.57
N SER A 557 0.61 14.21 -19.79
CA SER A 557 -0.02 12.93 -20.12
C SER A 557 -1.51 12.91 -19.77
N ASP A 558 -2.00 13.85 -18.95
CA ASP A 558 -3.42 14.02 -18.66
C ASP A 558 -4.15 14.64 -19.86
N THR A 559 -4.93 13.81 -20.54
CA THR A 559 -5.71 14.21 -21.73
C THR A 559 -6.70 15.34 -21.45
N ASN A 560 -7.12 15.53 -20.20
CA ASN A 560 -8.03 16.63 -19.83
C ASN A 560 -7.33 18.00 -19.85
N LYS A 561 -5.99 18.03 -19.78
CA LYS A 561 -5.20 19.25 -19.82
C LYS A 561 -4.68 19.57 -21.22
N VAL A 562 -4.45 18.54 -22.04
CA VAL A 562 -3.96 18.68 -23.41
C VAL A 562 -4.88 19.61 -24.22
N GLY A 563 -4.27 20.54 -24.96
CA GLY A 563 -4.96 21.56 -25.73
C GLY A 563 -5.38 22.80 -24.93
N GLY A 564 -5.38 22.73 -23.60
CA GLY A 564 -5.60 23.86 -22.71
C GLY A 564 -4.43 24.85 -22.67
N VAL A 565 -4.61 25.96 -21.96
CA VAL A 565 -3.58 27.00 -21.77
C VAL A 565 -3.13 27.00 -20.31
N PHE A 566 -1.82 26.91 -20.08
CA PHE A 566 -1.19 26.94 -18.75
C PHE A 566 -0.07 27.97 -18.75
N HIS A 567 -0.19 29.04 -17.94
CA HIS A 567 0.75 30.17 -17.92
C HIS A 567 1.06 30.77 -19.30
N GLY A 568 0.07 30.81 -20.19
CA GLY A 568 0.21 31.33 -21.56
C GLY A 568 0.78 30.34 -22.57
N PHE A 569 1.23 29.16 -22.14
CA PHE A 569 1.64 28.07 -23.02
C PHE A 569 0.47 27.16 -23.35
N ARG A 570 0.36 26.71 -24.59
CA ARG A 570 -0.54 25.61 -24.93
C ARG A 570 0.06 24.30 -24.42
N VAL A 571 -0.72 23.50 -23.71
CA VAL A 571 -0.30 22.18 -23.24
C VAL A 571 -0.40 21.18 -24.39
N CYS A 572 0.72 20.58 -24.76
CA CYS A 572 0.81 19.58 -25.82
C CYS A 572 0.67 18.15 -25.25
N ALA A 573 0.28 17.20 -26.11
CA ALA A 573 0.28 15.79 -25.73
C ALA A 573 1.74 15.30 -25.65
N VAL A 574 2.03 14.42 -24.69
CA VAL A 574 3.36 13.77 -24.60
C VAL A 574 3.72 13.02 -25.88
N ASP A 575 2.72 12.57 -26.65
CA ASP A 575 2.92 11.95 -27.96
C ASP A 575 3.59 12.87 -28.99
N ASP A 576 3.35 14.18 -28.89
CA ASP A 576 3.92 15.21 -29.78
C ASP A 576 5.37 15.59 -29.43
N LEU A 577 5.94 14.97 -28.39
CA LEU A 577 7.28 15.30 -27.92
C LEU A 577 8.33 14.81 -28.94
N CYS A 578 9.06 15.76 -29.52
CA CYS A 578 9.99 15.53 -30.62
C CYS A 578 11.26 14.77 -30.19
N LEU A 579 11.79 13.94 -31.08
CA LEU A 579 13.07 13.23 -30.92
C LEU A 579 14.26 14.19 -31.17
N ASP A 580 14.46 15.14 -30.27
CA ASP A 580 15.65 15.99 -30.24
C ASP A 580 16.29 16.00 -28.85
N THR A 581 17.43 16.68 -28.71
CA THR A 581 18.24 16.68 -27.48
C THR A 581 17.86 17.79 -26.49
N MET A 582 16.75 18.52 -26.70
CA MET A 582 16.39 19.61 -25.78
C MET A 582 16.00 19.05 -24.40
N PRO A 583 16.58 19.54 -23.30
CA PRO A 583 16.35 18.98 -21.99
C PRO A 583 14.89 19.11 -21.52
N ILE A 584 14.49 18.20 -20.63
CA ILE A 584 13.14 18.18 -20.06
C ILE A 584 13.23 18.32 -18.55
N LEU A 585 12.45 19.25 -17.99
CA LEU A 585 12.21 19.40 -16.56
C LEU A 585 10.91 18.69 -16.19
N ILE A 586 10.99 17.64 -15.37
CA ILE A 586 9.83 16.92 -14.83
C ILE A 586 9.25 17.72 -13.67
N ALA A 587 8.07 18.30 -13.87
CA ALA A 587 7.32 19.10 -12.91
C ALA A 587 6.18 18.31 -12.25
N SER A 588 6.46 17.05 -11.90
CA SER A 588 5.54 16.16 -11.19
C SER A 588 6.28 15.35 -10.14
N GLN A 589 6.37 15.88 -8.91
CA GLN A 589 7.16 15.27 -7.84
C GLN A 589 6.66 13.90 -7.40
N ALA A 590 5.37 13.60 -7.55
CA ALA A 590 4.83 12.31 -7.12
C ALA A 590 5.10 11.16 -8.10
N PHE A 591 5.43 11.45 -9.37
CA PHE A 591 5.51 10.44 -10.43
C PHE A 591 6.86 10.47 -11.17
N ILE A 592 7.91 10.99 -10.51
CA ILE A 592 9.23 11.16 -11.13
C ILE A 592 9.75 9.83 -11.72
N PRO A 593 9.77 8.70 -10.96
CA PRO A 593 10.29 7.44 -11.50
C PRO A 593 9.55 6.97 -12.75
N GLU A 594 8.22 7.03 -12.75
CA GLU A 594 7.40 6.55 -13.87
C GLU A 594 7.51 7.44 -15.11
N ILE A 595 7.54 8.76 -14.91
CA ILE A 595 7.74 9.71 -16.01
C ILE A 595 9.15 9.57 -16.59
N TYR A 596 10.17 9.42 -15.73
CA TYR A 596 11.56 9.21 -16.17
C TYR A 596 11.68 7.96 -17.04
N ALA A 597 11.14 6.82 -16.58
CA ALA A 597 11.13 5.57 -17.34
C ALA A 597 10.45 5.73 -18.71
N LYS A 598 9.24 6.31 -18.75
CA LYS A 598 8.51 6.56 -20.00
C LYS A 598 9.28 7.46 -20.97
N LEU A 599 9.86 8.55 -20.48
CA LEU A 599 10.65 9.47 -21.31
C LEU A 599 11.93 8.82 -21.82
N ARG A 600 12.58 7.95 -21.01
CA ARG A 600 13.78 7.22 -21.42
C ARG A 600 13.49 6.20 -22.51
N ILE A 601 12.40 5.44 -22.37
CA ILE A 601 11.93 4.51 -23.41
C ILE A 601 11.63 5.27 -24.71
N LYS A 602 10.97 6.44 -24.61
CA LYS A 602 10.56 7.22 -25.78
C LYS A 602 11.71 7.97 -26.47
N LEU A 603 12.62 8.58 -25.72
CA LEU A 603 13.58 9.57 -26.22
C LEU A 603 15.04 9.09 -26.18
N GLY A 604 15.33 8.00 -25.47
CA GLY A 604 16.69 7.51 -25.26
C GLY A 604 17.48 8.28 -24.18
N GLU A 605 18.78 8.01 -24.13
CA GLU A 605 19.70 8.50 -23.09
C GLU A 605 20.24 9.91 -23.36
N GLU A 606 20.26 10.34 -24.62
CA GLU A 606 20.86 11.61 -25.05
C GLU A 606 20.10 12.84 -24.50
N VAL A 607 18.82 12.68 -24.17
CA VAL A 607 18.00 13.76 -23.62
C VAL A 607 18.30 13.92 -22.14
N ARG A 608 18.73 15.10 -21.72
CA ARG A 608 18.91 15.38 -20.29
C ARG A 608 17.55 15.57 -19.62
N LEU A 609 17.34 14.83 -18.54
CA LEU A 609 16.11 14.91 -17.74
C LEU A 609 16.46 15.53 -16.38
N PHE A 610 15.71 16.55 -16.00
CA PHE A 610 15.89 17.28 -14.76
C PHE A 610 14.68 17.12 -13.86
N ALA A 611 14.93 17.25 -12.56
CA ALA A 611 13.92 17.52 -11.56
C ALA A 611 14.41 18.60 -10.61
N VAL A 612 13.57 18.99 -9.66
CA VAL A 612 13.86 20.06 -8.70
C VAL A 612 13.52 19.62 -7.29
N SER A 613 14.39 19.98 -6.36
CA SER A 613 14.17 19.79 -4.93
C SER A 613 14.46 21.06 -4.15
N ASN A 614 13.68 21.30 -3.11
CA ASN A 614 13.91 22.33 -2.10
C ASN A 614 13.97 21.72 -0.69
N ASP A 615 14.00 20.39 -0.58
CA ASP A 615 14.04 19.67 0.69
C ASP A 615 15.50 19.55 1.16
N ASP A 616 15.81 20.24 2.26
CA ASP A 616 17.18 20.32 2.81
C ASP A 616 17.71 18.95 3.25
N VAL A 617 16.86 18.06 3.75
CA VAL A 617 17.23 16.69 4.11
C VAL A 617 17.62 15.90 2.86
N ILE A 618 16.79 15.95 1.82
CA ILE A 618 17.06 15.23 0.55
C ILE A 618 18.34 15.75 -0.11
N MET A 619 18.57 17.06 -0.09
CA MET A 619 19.80 17.64 -0.63
C MET A 619 21.05 17.14 0.10
N ASN A 620 21.00 16.94 1.41
CA ASN A 620 22.11 16.37 2.16
C ASN A 620 22.29 14.86 1.93
N PHE A 621 21.23 14.13 1.58
CA PHE A 621 21.33 12.72 1.17
C PHE A 621 22.10 12.54 -0.15
N PHE A 622 22.02 13.49 -1.09
CA PHE A 622 22.84 13.45 -2.31
C PHE A 622 24.34 13.49 -2.02
N SER A 623 24.79 14.23 -0.99
CA SER A 623 26.20 14.22 -0.56
C SER A 623 26.69 12.82 -0.18
N LEU A 624 25.81 11.98 0.36
CA LEU A 624 26.14 10.61 0.74
C LEU A 624 26.27 9.69 -0.48
N ILE A 625 25.39 9.85 -1.47
CA ILE A 625 25.48 9.11 -2.73
C ILE A 625 26.83 9.37 -3.40
N GLU A 626 27.31 10.61 -3.40
CA GLU A 626 28.62 10.97 -3.94
C GLU A 626 29.79 10.41 -3.12
N TYR A 627 29.71 10.52 -1.78
CA TYR A 627 30.75 9.98 -0.89
C TYR A 627 30.94 8.46 -1.06
N VAL A 628 29.83 7.73 -1.26
CA VAL A 628 29.81 6.28 -1.48
C VAL A 628 30.54 5.87 -2.76
N GLU A 629 30.54 6.71 -3.80
CA GLU A 629 31.28 6.45 -5.04
C GLU A 629 32.77 6.78 -4.92
N GLU A 630 33.11 7.91 -4.29
CA GLU A 630 34.49 8.37 -4.13
C GLU A 630 35.32 7.44 -3.22
N SER A 631 34.67 6.79 -2.26
CA SER A 631 35.32 5.88 -1.29
C SER A 631 35.53 4.45 -1.81
N GLY A 632 34.92 4.06 -2.93
CA GLY A 632 35.14 2.77 -3.61
C GLY A 632 34.82 1.48 -2.82
N SER A 633 34.55 1.55 -1.52
CA SER A 633 34.36 0.37 -0.66
C SER A 633 32.90 -0.06 -0.57
N PHE A 634 31.96 0.87 -0.56
CA PHE A 634 30.54 0.57 -0.30
C PHE A 634 29.80 0.06 -1.56
N MET A 635 30.17 0.52 -2.76
CA MET A 635 29.62 -0.01 -4.01
C MET A 635 30.11 -1.42 -4.38
N ASN A 636 31.25 -1.86 -3.82
CA ASN A 636 31.70 -3.26 -3.94
C ASN A 636 31.02 -4.18 -2.92
N GLU A 637 30.41 -3.63 -1.87
CA GLU A 637 29.55 -4.36 -0.93
C GLU A 637 28.06 -4.32 -1.37
N LEU A 638 27.68 -3.43 -2.30
CA LEU A 638 26.37 -3.32 -2.95
C LEU A 638 26.24 -4.07 -4.30
N LYS A 639 27.35 -4.56 -4.86
CA LYS A 639 27.39 -5.49 -6.00
C LYS A 639 27.52 -6.91 -5.49
#